data_AF-A0A843A0L0-F1
#
_entry.id   AF-A0A843A0L0-F1
#
_cell.length_a   1.000
_cell.length_b   1.000
_cell.length_c   1.000
_cell.angle_alpha   90.00
_cell.angle_beta   90.00
_cell.angle_gamma   90.00
#
_symmetry.space_group_name_H-M   'P 1'
#
loop_
_entity.id
_entity.type
_entity.pdbx_description
1 polymer ?
#
loop_
_entity_poly.entity_id
_entity_poly.type
_entity_poly.pdbx_seq_one_letter_code
_entity_poly.pdbx_strand_id
1 'polypeptide(L)'
;MHSKLFIMIILGMFFSVGFSVFPIVKIGSAAGITLYVNGNAPPEGNGSFEYPYQYIQEALDDPRSADTISVASGLYNENIQIYRQVNLIGENKENTIIRGFAGNEHTIKISKGSSETISFVNVSGFTILQNPTARNNEFACIYIEYAEHCMISGCIIKESCDGIDAKRLSNSIINDNTIDENDGRGILLSTSSDDNSILDNYIQKNVYGIEIGTSCNNNDISNNHLLAKQGSYPIGIGVNILSDTSNNHIYHNYFDHFEQNAKDISTGNQWYKTSPPEGNFWDDYTGVDGNHDSIGDTPYIKNGVTDQYPLGYFHTETQEPTATILVINPTTASSGTPIFFSGRGDSEGSIVGYNWSSSINGRLSSSPSFSTSSLSVGTHIISFTVQAENLDWSTPVTQNVVITVLTNQKPIASITSINPAEATYRTPIYFNGQGTDTDGHVVGYRWTSDKDGELSTNPFFTKSNLSVGTHIIFFRVQDNAGAWSDPLSRNVIISADSSTNKPPIAHISSQSIGPVNTLLSFNGSSSYDIDGTIITYSWDFGDEQTGNGISVSHTYTREGNYTVILRVTDNNGSQTTDSFKVAITISGESHGHNGDGDEGSNWFGNIPLIVIAPVLGVVIFMVVIVVFFFRMKRS
;
A
#
# COMPACT_ATOMS: atom_id res chain seq x y z
N MET A 1 -18.33 1.89 -5.15
CA MET A 1 -19.38 2.59 -5.93
C MET A 1 -18.69 3.44 -6.99
N HIS A 2 -19.34 3.65 -8.14
CA HIS A 2 -18.94 4.55 -9.23
C HIS A 2 -17.44 4.62 -9.57
N SER A 3 -17.00 3.74 -10.49
CA SER A 3 -15.88 4.07 -11.37
C SER A 3 -16.43 4.76 -12.62
N LYS A 4 -16.03 6.01 -12.84
CA LYS A 4 -16.01 6.68 -14.16
C LYS A 4 -14.53 6.99 -14.41
N LEU A 5 -13.95 6.44 -15.47
CA LEU A 5 -14.04 6.95 -16.85
C LEU A 5 -13.25 8.26 -17.00
N PHE A 6 -11.97 8.10 -17.32
CA PHE A 6 -11.21 9.07 -18.07
C PHE A 6 -10.51 8.30 -19.19
N ILE A 7 -10.91 8.56 -20.43
CA ILE A 7 -10.32 8.02 -21.66
C ILE A 7 -9.88 9.24 -22.45
N MET A 8 -8.68 9.18 -23.04
CA MET A 8 -8.15 10.23 -23.92
C MET A 8 -9.20 10.69 -24.93
N ILE A 9 -9.31 12.01 -25.12
CA ILE A 9 -10.19 12.59 -26.14
C ILE A 9 -9.60 12.28 -27.52
N ILE A 10 -10.08 11.18 -28.10
CA ILE A 10 -10.05 10.93 -29.54
C ILE A 10 -11.47 11.22 -30.04
N LEU A 11 -11.78 12.50 -30.26
CA LEU A 11 -12.90 12.89 -31.10
C LEU A 11 -12.50 12.60 -32.56
N GLY A 12 -13.23 11.80 -33.35
CA GLY A 12 -14.43 11.04 -32.99
C GLY A 12 -14.66 9.85 -33.92
N MET A 13 -13.70 8.93 -34.00
CA MET A 13 -13.84 7.68 -34.78
C MET A 13 -14.00 6.45 -33.88
N PHE A 14 -15.19 6.28 -33.31
CA PHE A 14 -15.64 4.96 -32.86
C PHE A 14 -17.05 4.65 -33.35
N PHE A 15 -17.15 3.52 -34.04
CA PHE A 15 -18.36 2.93 -34.59
C PHE A 15 -19.62 3.20 -33.75
N SER A 16 -20.55 3.94 -34.35
CA SER A 16 -21.96 3.69 -34.12
C SER A 16 -22.31 2.31 -34.71
N VAL A 17 -21.98 1.25 -33.96
CA VAL A 17 -22.85 0.06 -33.88
C VAL A 17 -24.05 0.34 -32.96
N GLY A 18 -24.63 1.53 -33.13
CA GLY A 18 -26.06 1.66 -33.07
C GLY A 18 -26.63 0.70 -34.10
N PHE A 19 -27.03 -0.49 -33.63
CA PHE A 19 -28.13 -1.19 -34.26
C PHE A 19 -29.31 -0.24 -34.25
N SER A 20 -29.45 0.50 -35.35
CA SER A 20 -30.75 0.94 -35.84
C SER A 20 -31.55 -0.33 -36.12
N VAL A 21 -32.10 -0.90 -35.05
CA VAL A 21 -33.37 -1.59 -35.11
C VAL A 21 -34.38 -0.52 -35.51
N PHE A 22 -34.35 -0.17 -36.79
CA PHE A 22 -35.43 0.56 -37.43
C PHE A 22 -36.69 -0.17 -37.01
N PRO A 23 -37.69 0.52 -36.43
CA PRO A 23 -38.98 -0.13 -36.27
C PRO A 23 -39.37 -0.62 -37.66
N ILE A 24 -39.63 -1.91 -37.82
CA ILE A 24 -40.13 -2.45 -39.09
C ILE A 24 -41.39 -1.66 -39.38
N VAL A 25 -41.29 -0.70 -40.30
CA VAL A 25 -42.39 0.17 -40.64
C VAL A 25 -43.36 -0.73 -41.37
N LYS A 26 -44.39 -1.16 -40.63
CA LYS A 26 -45.44 -2.02 -41.15
C LYS A 26 -46.35 -1.15 -42.02
N ILE A 27 -45.83 -0.76 -43.19
CA ILE A 27 -46.52 -0.01 -44.23
C ILE A 27 -47.72 -0.87 -44.64
N GLY A 28 -48.89 -0.50 -44.12
CA GLY A 28 -50.11 -1.31 -44.16
C GLY A 28 -50.84 -1.24 -45.51
N SER A 29 -50.15 -1.39 -46.64
CA SER A 29 -50.77 -1.51 -47.96
C SER A 29 -49.80 -2.13 -48.97
N ALA A 30 -50.19 -3.27 -49.55
CA ALA A 30 -49.39 -4.14 -50.44
C ALA A 30 -48.13 -4.73 -49.76
N ALA A 31 -48.07 -6.06 -49.66
CA ALA A 31 -46.84 -6.75 -49.27
C ALA A 31 -45.97 -6.89 -50.54
N GLY A 32 -44.82 -6.23 -50.55
CA GLY A 32 -43.87 -6.30 -51.67
C GLY A 32 -43.32 -7.71 -51.89
N ILE A 33 -42.98 -8.02 -53.13
CA ILE A 33 -42.41 -9.31 -53.52
C ILE A 33 -40.90 -9.28 -53.25
N THR A 34 -40.45 -10.14 -52.33
CA THR A 34 -39.03 -10.45 -52.15
C THR A 34 -38.68 -11.74 -52.89
N LEU A 35 -37.64 -11.69 -53.72
CA LEU A 35 -37.01 -12.87 -54.29
C LEU A 35 -35.70 -13.16 -53.55
N TYR A 36 -35.33 -14.43 -53.45
CA TYR A 36 -34.12 -14.90 -52.78
C TYR A 36 -33.15 -15.52 -53.78
N VAL A 37 -31.86 -15.24 -53.60
CA VAL A 37 -30.75 -15.76 -54.42
C VAL A 37 -29.71 -16.42 -53.52
N ASN A 38 -29.19 -17.57 -53.93
CA ASN A 38 -28.11 -18.29 -53.25
C ASN A 38 -27.28 -19.07 -54.28
N GLY A 39 -25.99 -18.75 -54.45
CA GLY A 39 -25.12 -19.39 -55.45
C GLY A 39 -24.95 -20.91 -55.29
N ASN A 40 -25.30 -21.47 -54.12
CA ASN A 40 -25.29 -22.91 -53.84
C ASN A 40 -26.66 -23.58 -54.07
N ALA A 41 -27.68 -22.85 -54.53
CA ALA A 41 -28.98 -23.39 -54.90
C ALA A 41 -28.86 -24.38 -56.07
N PRO A 42 -29.78 -25.36 -56.19
CA PRO A 42 -29.93 -26.11 -57.43
C PRO A 42 -30.40 -25.18 -58.56
N PRO A 43 -30.08 -25.50 -59.83
CA PRO A 43 -30.69 -24.83 -60.99
C PRO A 43 -32.23 -24.95 -60.96
N GLU A 44 -32.90 -24.07 -61.72
CA GLU A 44 -34.38 -24.01 -61.82
C GLU A 44 -35.08 -23.65 -60.49
N GLY A 45 -34.41 -22.87 -59.63
CA GLY A 45 -35.04 -22.21 -58.49
C GLY A 45 -36.22 -21.31 -58.88
N ASN A 46 -37.10 -21.01 -57.91
CA ASN A 46 -38.30 -20.19 -58.12
C ASN A 46 -38.29 -18.89 -57.31
N GLY A 47 -37.12 -18.46 -56.84
CA GLY A 47 -36.92 -17.24 -56.05
C GLY A 47 -37.60 -17.19 -54.68
N SER A 48 -38.24 -18.27 -54.23
CA SER A 48 -38.75 -18.35 -52.86
C SER A 48 -37.63 -18.62 -51.87
N PHE A 49 -37.88 -18.42 -50.57
CA PHE A 49 -36.89 -18.71 -49.53
C PHE A 49 -36.48 -20.20 -49.46
N GLU A 50 -37.39 -21.11 -49.83
CA GLU A 50 -37.13 -22.57 -49.84
C GLU A 50 -36.46 -23.03 -51.15
N TYR A 51 -36.72 -22.33 -52.26
CA TYR A 51 -36.15 -22.61 -53.58
C TYR A 51 -35.63 -21.31 -54.22
N PRO A 52 -34.54 -20.72 -53.69
CA PRO A 52 -33.96 -19.48 -54.21
C PRO A 52 -33.40 -19.67 -55.61
N TYR A 53 -33.26 -18.57 -56.36
CA TYR A 53 -32.51 -18.55 -57.63
C TYR A 53 -31.02 -18.81 -57.39
N GLN A 54 -30.33 -19.35 -58.40
CA GLN A 54 -28.89 -19.58 -58.29
C GLN A 54 -28.10 -18.32 -58.63
N TYR A 55 -28.58 -17.54 -59.60
CA TYR A 55 -27.92 -16.32 -60.10
C TYR A 55 -28.72 -15.07 -59.76
N ILE A 56 -28.04 -13.93 -59.63
CA ILE A 56 -28.68 -12.64 -59.33
C ILE A 56 -29.48 -12.15 -60.56
N GLN A 57 -28.96 -12.35 -61.78
CA GLN A 57 -29.68 -11.96 -62.99
C GLN A 57 -31.01 -12.74 -63.17
N GLU A 58 -31.09 -14.01 -62.77
CA GLU A 58 -32.36 -14.78 -62.80
C GLU A 58 -33.47 -14.11 -61.97
N ALA A 59 -33.12 -13.52 -60.82
CA ALA A 59 -34.07 -12.82 -59.96
C ALA A 59 -34.42 -11.40 -60.48
N LEU A 60 -33.56 -10.78 -61.29
CA LEU A 60 -33.87 -9.54 -62.00
C LEU A 60 -34.81 -9.79 -63.19
N ASP A 61 -34.54 -10.87 -63.94
CA ASP A 61 -35.28 -11.29 -65.14
C ASP A 61 -36.65 -11.94 -64.85
N ASP A 62 -36.94 -12.21 -63.57
CA ASP A 62 -38.22 -12.74 -63.12
C ASP A 62 -39.42 -11.86 -63.57
N PRO A 63 -40.45 -12.42 -64.24
CA PRO A 63 -41.64 -11.67 -64.64
C PRO A 63 -42.48 -11.18 -63.44
N ARG A 64 -42.23 -11.67 -62.22
CA ARG A 64 -42.71 -11.06 -60.98
C ARG A 64 -41.85 -9.83 -60.70
N SER A 65 -42.42 -8.64 -60.86
CA SER A 65 -41.77 -7.36 -60.53
C SER A 65 -41.46 -7.26 -59.04
N ALA A 66 -40.30 -7.80 -58.63
CA ALA A 66 -39.90 -7.90 -57.24
C ALA A 66 -39.35 -6.58 -56.70
N ASP A 67 -39.97 -6.06 -55.64
CA ASP A 67 -39.53 -4.87 -54.92
C ASP A 67 -38.16 -5.07 -54.28
N THR A 68 -37.82 -6.31 -53.89
CA THR A 68 -36.56 -6.66 -53.23
C THR A 68 -35.97 -7.96 -53.79
N ILE A 69 -34.65 -7.99 -53.97
CA ILE A 69 -33.86 -9.20 -54.22
C ILE A 69 -32.87 -9.34 -53.05
N SER A 70 -33.01 -10.41 -52.28
CA SER A 70 -32.17 -10.74 -51.13
C SER A 70 -31.14 -11.80 -51.52
N VAL A 71 -29.86 -11.44 -51.53
CA VAL A 71 -28.76 -12.31 -51.97
C VAL A 71 -27.98 -12.84 -50.76
N ALA A 72 -27.97 -14.16 -50.59
CA ALA A 72 -27.22 -14.82 -49.51
C ALA A 72 -25.69 -14.74 -49.75
N SER A 73 -24.92 -14.78 -48.67
CA SER A 73 -23.45 -14.77 -48.70
C SER A 73 -22.89 -15.87 -49.63
N GLY A 74 -21.96 -15.49 -50.50
CA GLY A 74 -21.45 -16.34 -51.57
C GLY A 74 -20.66 -15.55 -52.60
N LEU A 75 -20.07 -16.27 -53.56
CA LEU A 75 -19.37 -15.69 -54.71
C LEU A 75 -20.21 -15.87 -55.97
N TYR A 76 -20.72 -14.75 -56.49
CA TYR A 76 -21.47 -14.63 -57.73
C TYR A 76 -20.49 -14.13 -58.79
N ASN A 77 -20.20 -14.95 -59.80
CA ASN A 77 -19.42 -14.49 -60.95
C ASN A 77 -20.44 -14.17 -62.05
N GLU A 78 -20.81 -12.90 -62.18
CA GLU A 78 -21.91 -12.39 -63.00
C GLU A 78 -21.61 -10.95 -63.43
N ASN A 79 -22.06 -10.56 -64.63
CA ASN A 79 -22.26 -9.16 -65.01
C ASN A 79 -23.76 -8.88 -64.94
N ILE A 80 -24.16 -7.88 -64.16
CA ILE A 80 -25.56 -7.68 -63.74
C ILE A 80 -26.16 -6.47 -64.44
N GLN A 81 -27.30 -6.65 -65.12
CA GLN A 81 -28.05 -5.58 -65.78
C GLN A 81 -29.35 -5.29 -65.02
N ILE A 82 -29.39 -4.17 -64.30
CA ILE A 82 -30.57 -3.68 -63.60
C ILE A 82 -31.30 -2.68 -64.50
N TYR A 83 -32.47 -3.09 -65.00
CA TYR A 83 -33.30 -2.33 -65.94
C TYR A 83 -34.70 -1.95 -65.38
N ARG A 84 -34.96 -2.27 -64.11
CA ARG A 84 -36.21 -1.99 -63.39
C ARG A 84 -35.93 -1.54 -61.95
N GLN A 85 -36.90 -0.86 -61.34
CA GLN A 85 -36.93 -0.57 -59.90
C GLN A 85 -36.72 -1.87 -59.09
N VAL A 86 -35.82 -1.83 -58.11
CA VAL A 86 -35.49 -2.96 -57.22
C VAL A 86 -34.65 -2.49 -56.02
N ASN A 87 -34.82 -3.12 -54.87
CA ASN A 87 -33.86 -3.12 -53.77
C ASN A 87 -33.01 -4.40 -53.86
N LEU A 88 -31.80 -4.30 -54.41
CA LEU A 88 -30.84 -5.41 -54.47
C LEU A 88 -29.97 -5.36 -53.21
N ILE A 89 -30.13 -6.36 -52.32
CA ILE A 89 -29.54 -6.35 -50.98
C ILE A 89 -28.73 -7.64 -50.77
N GLY A 90 -27.44 -7.50 -50.50
CA GLY A 90 -26.58 -8.59 -50.04
C GLY A 90 -26.66 -8.79 -48.54
N GLU A 91 -26.64 -10.04 -48.09
CA GLU A 91 -26.71 -10.43 -46.66
C GLU A 91 -25.58 -9.81 -45.83
N ASN A 92 -24.37 -9.71 -46.40
CA ASN A 92 -23.17 -9.24 -45.73
C ASN A 92 -22.13 -8.77 -46.75
N LYS A 93 -21.71 -7.50 -46.71
CA LYS A 93 -20.77 -6.93 -47.68
C LYS A 93 -19.41 -7.63 -47.73
N GLU A 94 -18.95 -8.18 -46.62
CA GLU A 94 -17.66 -8.89 -46.53
C GLU A 94 -17.69 -10.28 -47.22
N ASN A 95 -18.88 -10.86 -47.40
CA ASN A 95 -19.07 -12.25 -47.84
C ASN A 95 -20.02 -12.43 -49.03
N THR A 96 -20.74 -11.38 -49.46
CA THR A 96 -21.64 -11.40 -50.62
C THR A 96 -20.92 -10.71 -51.78
N ILE A 97 -20.22 -11.50 -52.59
CA ILE A 97 -19.21 -11.01 -53.54
C ILE A 97 -19.75 -11.14 -54.96
N ILE A 98 -19.92 -10.02 -55.66
CA ILE A 98 -20.24 -9.95 -57.08
C ILE A 98 -18.93 -9.66 -57.85
N ARG A 99 -18.50 -10.60 -58.68
CA ARG A 99 -17.34 -10.46 -59.57
C ARG A 99 -17.78 -10.49 -61.02
N GLY A 100 -17.51 -9.42 -61.77
CA GLY A 100 -17.72 -9.40 -63.23
C GLY A 100 -16.93 -10.50 -63.94
N PHE A 101 -17.44 -11.03 -65.04
CA PHE A 101 -16.69 -11.94 -65.90
C PHE A 101 -15.48 -11.25 -66.56
N ALA A 102 -14.62 -12.04 -67.20
CA ALA A 102 -13.56 -11.48 -68.03
C ALA A 102 -14.15 -11.02 -69.38
N GLY A 103 -14.41 -9.72 -69.52
CA GLY A 103 -14.96 -9.10 -70.72
C GLY A 103 -14.93 -7.58 -70.65
N ASN A 104 -15.24 -6.92 -71.77
CA ASN A 104 -15.29 -5.45 -71.87
C ASN A 104 -16.67 -4.93 -71.41
N GLU A 105 -17.02 -5.18 -70.15
CA GLU A 105 -18.32 -4.84 -69.55
C GLU A 105 -18.21 -4.49 -68.06
N HIS A 106 -19.16 -3.70 -67.55
CA HIS A 106 -19.26 -3.33 -66.13
C HIS A 106 -19.74 -4.50 -65.27
N THR A 107 -19.32 -4.57 -64.00
CA THR A 107 -19.79 -5.63 -63.08
C THR A 107 -21.29 -5.48 -62.76
N ILE A 108 -21.74 -4.25 -62.49
CA ILE A 108 -23.16 -3.91 -62.38
C ILE A 108 -23.44 -2.72 -63.31
N LYS A 109 -24.52 -2.81 -64.10
CA LYS A 109 -25.02 -1.74 -64.95
C LYS A 109 -26.48 -1.41 -64.61
N ILE A 110 -26.72 -0.19 -64.15
CA ILE A 110 -28.05 0.35 -63.83
C ILE A 110 -28.49 1.24 -64.99
N SER A 111 -29.32 0.68 -65.89
CA SER A 111 -29.87 1.41 -67.05
C SER A 111 -30.94 0.57 -67.76
N LYS A 112 -31.81 1.22 -68.54
CA LYS A 112 -32.70 0.54 -69.50
C LYS A 112 -32.03 0.26 -70.87
N GLY A 113 -30.83 0.80 -71.12
CA GLY A 113 -30.17 0.72 -72.43
C GLY A 113 -30.78 1.62 -73.52
N SER A 114 -31.84 2.36 -73.18
CA SER A 114 -32.40 3.47 -73.95
C SER A 114 -32.19 4.80 -73.20
N SER A 115 -32.65 5.92 -73.76
CA SER A 115 -32.69 7.21 -73.06
C SER A 115 -33.91 7.36 -72.14
N GLU A 116 -34.51 6.26 -71.66
CA GLU A 116 -35.53 6.29 -70.62
C GLU A 116 -34.90 6.25 -69.24
N THR A 117 -35.39 7.09 -68.33
CA THR A 117 -34.98 7.04 -66.92
C THR A 117 -35.37 5.72 -66.25
N ILE A 118 -34.49 5.22 -65.38
CA ILE A 118 -34.77 4.20 -64.37
C ILE A 118 -34.78 4.85 -62.98
N SER A 119 -35.84 4.63 -62.20
CA SER A 119 -36.02 5.28 -60.89
C SER A 119 -35.97 4.27 -59.75
N PHE A 120 -35.51 4.69 -58.57
CA PHE A 120 -35.57 3.92 -57.31
C PHE A 120 -34.84 2.57 -57.35
N VAL A 121 -33.61 2.54 -57.87
CA VAL A 121 -32.73 1.37 -57.75
C VAL A 121 -31.81 1.55 -56.55
N ASN A 122 -31.91 0.61 -55.60
CA ASN A 122 -31.06 0.58 -54.41
C ASN A 122 -30.15 -0.66 -54.47
N VAL A 123 -28.84 -0.47 -54.27
CA VAL A 123 -27.84 -1.55 -54.23
C VAL A 123 -27.02 -1.43 -52.95
N SER A 124 -27.09 -2.45 -52.09
CA SER A 124 -26.39 -2.42 -50.80
C SER A 124 -25.93 -3.79 -50.30
N GLY A 125 -24.92 -3.82 -49.43
CA GLY A 125 -24.49 -5.03 -48.73
C GLY A 125 -23.63 -6.01 -49.53
N PHE A 126 -22.91 -5.55 -50.56
CA PHE A 126 -22.03 -6.37 -51.41
C PHE A 126 -20.56 -5.95 -51.35
N THR A 127 -19.66 -6.90 -51.64
CA THR A 127 -18.38 -6.59 -52.28
C THR A 127 -18.57 -6.71 -53.79
N ILE A 128 -18.20 -5.68 -54.55
CA ILE A 128 -18.32 -5.59 -56.00
C ILE A 128 -16.92 -5.39 -56.56
N LEU A 129 -16.50 -6.27 -57.48
CA LEU A 129 -15.21 -6.18 -58.16
C LEU A 129 -15.26 -6.64 -59.62
N GLN A 130 -14.24 -6.29 -60.42
CA GLN A 130 -14.03 -6.85 -61.75
C GLN A 130 -13.16 -8.11 -61.72
N ASN A 131 -13.06 -8.79 -62.87
CA ASN A 131 -12.06 -9.83 -63.05
C ASN A 131 -10.65 -9.20 -63.20
N PRO A 132 -9.63 -9.62 -62.43
CA PRO A 132 -8.27 -9.09 -62.55
C PRO A 132 -7.66 -9.20 -63.96
N THR A 133 -8.13 -10.11 -64.82
CA THR A 133 -7.65 -10.24 -66.21
C THR A 133 -8.38 -9.32 -67.21
N ALA A 134 -9.42 -8.61 -66.78
CA ALA A 134 -10.23 -7.72 -67.61
C ALA A 134 -10.17 -6.24 -67.18
N ARG A 135 -9.34 -5.88 -66.19
CA ARG A 135 -9.06 -4.48 -65.85
C ARG A 135 -8.41 -3.78 -67.06
N ASN A 136 -9.22 -3.00 -67.75
CA ASN A 136 -8.84 -2.09 -68.82
C ASN A 136 -9.45 -0.70 -68.50
N ASN A 137 -9.03 0.35 -69.20
CA ASN A 137 -9.34 1.73 -68.83
C ASN A 137 -10.77 2.20 -69.21
N GLU A 138 -11.73 1.31 -69.42
CA GLU A 138 -13.05 1.65 -69.99
C GLU A 138 -14.26 1.26 -69.11
N PHE A 139 -14.12 0.34 -68.15
CA PHE A 139 -15.28 -0.20 -67.41
C PHE A 139 -15.20 0.03 -65.91
N ALA A 140 -16.24 0.65 -65.35
CA ALA A 140 -16.46 0.75 -63.91
C ALA A 140 -16.97 -0.55 -63.25
N CYS A 141 -16.83 -0.66 -61.92
CA CYS A 141 -17.54 -1.68 -61.13
C CYS A 141 -19.06 -1.48 -61.17
N ILE A 142 -19.53 -0.27 -60.87
CA ILE A 142 -20.93 0.13 -61.02
C ILE A 142 -21.00 1.24 -62.07
N TYR A 143 -21.76 1.01 -63.14
CA TYR A 143 -22.09 2.04 -64.14
C TYR A 143 -23.58 2.37 -64.11
N ILE A 144 -23.91 3.65 -64.07
CA ILE A 144 -25.28 4.14 -63.94
C ILE A 144 -25.56 5.11 -65.08
N GLU A 145 -26.61 4.86 -65.89
CA GLU A 145 -26.93 5.70 -67.04
C GLU A 145 -28.45 5.92 -67.23
N TYR A 146 -28.85 7.21 -67.24
CA TYR A 146 -30.24 7.70 -67.19
C TYR A 146 -30.99 7.18 -65.96
N ALA A 147 -30.64 7.66 -64.76
CA ALA A 147 -31.24 7.20 -63.52
C ALA A 147 -31.58 8.31 -62.53
N GLU A 148 -32.56 8.07 -61.66
CA GLU A 148 -32.99 9.02 -60.62
C GLU A 148 -33.38 8.32 -59.30
N HIS A 149 -33.30 9.03 -58.18
CA HIS A 149 -33.74 8.54 -56.86
C HIS A 149 -33.12 7.18 -56.46
N CYS A 150 -31.91 6.90 -56.92
CA CYS A 150 -31.18 5.67 -56.65
C CYS A 150 -30.32 5.79 -55.38
N MET A 151 -29.98 4.66 -54.75
CA MET A 151 -29.05 4.60 -53.61
C MET A 151 -28.01 3.50 -53.80
N ILE A 152 -26.73 3.88 -53.80
CA ILE A 152 -25.61 2.93 -53.72
C ILE A 152 -25.03 3.05 -52.32
N SER A 153 -25.26 2.06 -51.45
CA SER A 153 -24.91 2.20 -50.03
C SER A 153 -24.30 0.99 -49.33
N GLY A 154 -23.35 1.24 -48.45
CA GLY A 154 -22.76 0.19 -47.60
C GLY A 154 -22.04 -0.93 -48.36
N CYS A 155 -21.60 -0.70 -49.60
CA CYS A 155 -20.85 -1.68 -50.40
C CYS A 155 -19.33 -1.53 -50.21
N ILE A 156 -18.58 -2.56 -50.60
CA ILE A 156 -17.14 -2.49 -50.88
C ILE A 156 -16.98 -2.55 -52.39
N ILE A 157 -16.39 -1.53 -53.01
CA ILE A 157 -16.34 -1.36 -54.48
C ILE A 157 -14.88 -1.21 -54.90
N LYS A 158 -14.32 -2.22 -55.56
CA LYS A 158 -12.86 -2.27 -55.72
C LYS A 158 -12.37 -2.98 -56.97
N GLU A 159 -11.07 -2.84 -57.23
CA GLU A 159 -10.34 -3.66 -58.20
C GLU A 159 -10.87 -3.55 -59.65
N SER A 160 -11.26 -2.34 -60.06
CA SER A 160 -11.75 -2.00 -61.42
C SER A 160 -11.05 -0.76 -61.99
N CYS A 161 -11.45 -0.27 -63.17
CA CYS A 161 -11.00 1.04 -63.64
C CYS A 161 -11.54 2.15 -62.73
N ASP A 162 -12.84 2.43 -62.82
CA ASP A 162 -13.52 3.41 -61.97
C ASP A 162 -14.46 2.66 -61.00
N GLY A 163 -14.50 3.03 -59.72
CA GLY A 163 -15.35 2.35 -58.74
C GLY A 163 -16.84 2.49 -59.09
N ILE A 164 -17.29 3.73 -59.19
CA ILE A 164 -18.63 4.10 -59.68
C ILE A 164 -18.48 5.13 -60.80
N ASP A 165 -19.12 4.90 -61.95
CA ASP A 165 -19.34 5.89 -63.00
C ASP A 165 -20.84 6.17 -63.14
N ALA A 166 -21.24 7.41 -62.88
CA ALA A 166 -22.64 7.84 -62.80
C ALA A 166 -22.91 8.98 -63.78
N LYS A 167 -23.59 8.65 -64.88
CA LYS A 167 -23.81 9.51 -66.05
C LYS A 167 -25.30 9.79 -66.21
N ARG A 168 -25.72 11.05 -66.14
CA ARG A 168 -27.16 11.39 -66.09
C ARG A 168 -27.87 10.71 -64.91
N LEU A 169 -27.21 10.77 -63.75
CA LEU A 169 -27.77 10.41 -62.46
C LEU A 169 -28.34 11.66 -61.79
N SER A 170 -29.55 11.62 -61.23
CA SER A 170 -30.05 12.75 -60.44
C SER A 170 -30.80 12.37 -59.17
N ASN A 171 -30.89 13.31 -58.22
CA ASN A 171 -31.65 13.14 -56.97
C ASN A 171 -31.28 11.84 -56.21
N SER A 172 -30.03 11.39 -56.34
CA SER A 172 -29.57 10.06 -55.90
C SER A 172 -28.44 10.14 -54.88
N ILE A 173 -28.24 9.07 -54.11
CA ILE A 173 -27.33 9.03 -52.98
C ILE A 173 -26.26 7.94 -53.17
N ILE A 174 -25.01 8.27 -52.87
CA ILE A 174 -23.88 7.33 -52.78
C ILE A 174 -23.27 7.50 -51.39
N ASN A 175 -23.48 6.53 -50.48
CA ASN A 175 -23.07 6.67 -49.07
C ASN A 175 -22.58 5.39 -48.37
N ASP A 176 -21.79 5.55 -47.30
CA ASP A 176 -21.24 4.44 -46.48
C ASP A 176 -20.40 3.40 -47.26
N ASN A 177 -19.98 3.71 -48.49
CA ASN A 177 -19.23 2.77 -49.33
C ASN A 177 -17.73 2.81 -49.03
N THR A 178 -17.07 1.67 -49.15
CA THR A 178 -15.60 1.55 -49.12
C THR A 178 -15.10 1.35 -50.55
N ILE A 179 -14.42 2.35 -51.12
CA ILE A 179 -14.04 2.36 -52.55
C ILE A 179 -12.52 2.31 -52.67
N ASP A 180 -11.98 1.17 -53.10
CA ASP A 180 -10.58 0.79 -52.87
C ASP A 180 -9.87 0.24 -54.12
N GLU A 181 -8.57 0.51 -54.28
CA GLU A 181 -7.67 -0.13 -55.25
C GLU A 181 -8.18 -0.16 -56.70
N ASN A 182 -8.92 0.88 -57.13
CA ASN A 182 -9.26 1.09 -58.52
C ASN A 182 -8.12 1.81 -59.27
N ASP A 183 -8.04 1.59 -60.58
CA ASP A 183 -6.92 2.04 -61.41
C ASP A 183 -7.17 3.41 -62.08
N GLY A 184 -8.36 3.99 -61.88
CA GLY A 184 -8.81 5.33 -62.24
C GLY A 184 -9.48 6.06 -61.07
N ARG A 185 -10.78 6.37 -61.18
CA ARG A 185 -11.57 7.14 -60.19
C ARG A 185 -12.13 6.22 -59.10
N GLY A 186 -12.29 6.73 -57.88
CA GLY A 186 -13.19 6.14 -56.90
C GLY A 186 -14.65 6.34 -57.32
N ILE A 187 -15.06 7.59 -57.49
CA ILE A 187 -16.38 7.97 -58.02
C ILE A 187 -16.21 8.98 -59.17
N LEU A 188 -16.95 8.79 -60.25
CA LEU A 188 -17.07 9.72 -61.37
C LEU A 188 -18.54 10.14 -61.54
N LEU A 189 -18.83 11.43 -61.34
CA LEU A 189 -20.09 12.03 -61.82
C LEU A 189 -19.90 12.45 -63.28
N SER A 190 -20.10 11.50 -64.19
CA SER A 190 -20.13 11.72 -65.65
C SER A 190 -21.27 12.65 -66.09
N THR A 191 -21.15 13.17 -67.32
CA THR A 191 -21.89 14.34 -67.82
C THR A 191 -23.40 14.41 -67.51
N SER A 192 -23.85 15.59 -67.06
CA SER A 192 -25.24 15.91 -66.68
C SER A 192 -25.78 15.08 -65.52
N SER A 193 -24.94 14.80 -64.52
CA SER A 193 -25.38 14.25 -63.23
C SER A 193 -25.57 15.38 -62.21
N ASP A 194 -26.82 15.67 -61.87
CA ASP A 194 -27.25 16.86 -61.14
C ASP A 194 -28.04 16.50 -59.87
N ASP A 195 -28.01 17.34 -58.83
CA ASP A 195 -28.80 17.17 -57.59
C ASP A 195 -28.51 15.88 -56.78
N ASN A 196 -27.28 15.33 -56.82
CA ASN A 196 -26.91 14.11 -56.08
C ASN A 196 -26.19 14.38 -54.76
N SER A 197 -26.11 13.38 -53.88
CA SER A 197 -25.35 13.45 -52.63
C SER A 197 -24.35 12.30 -52.52
N ILE A 198 -23.06 12.63 -52.39
CA ILE A 198 -21.95 11.70 -52.17
C ILE A 198 -21.44 11.95 -50.76
N LEU A 199 -21.76 11.08 -49.80
CA LEU A 199 -21.44 11.32 -48.39
C LEU A 199 -21.00 10.09 -47.60
N ASP A 200 -20.19 10.31 -46.57
CA ASP A 200 -19.73 9.27 -45.62
C ASP A 200 -18.99 8.08 -46.29
N ASN A 201 -18.47 8.24 -47.51
CA ASN A 201 -17.71 7.19 -48.21
C ASN A 201 -16.22 7.20 -47.81
N TYR A 202 -15.62 6.01 -47.73
CA TYR A 202 -14.18 5.82 -47.51
C TYR A 202 -13.49 5.44 -48.82
N ILE A 203 -12.80 6.40 -49.44
CA ILE A 203 -12.29 6.32 -50.81
C ILE A 203 -10.76 6.32 -50.77
N GLN A 204 -10.12 5.17 -50.98
CA GLN A 204 -8.66 5.02 -50.84
C GLN A 204 -8.00 4.34 -52.03
N LYS A 205 -6.70 4.60 -52.24
CA LYS A 205 -5.84 3.91 -53.22
C LYS A 205 -6.34 3.92 -54.68
N ASN A 206 -7.19 4.90 -55.02
CA ASN A 206 -7.61 5.22 -56.39
C ASN A 206 -6.70 6.33 -56.95
N VAL A 207 -6.62 6.50 -58.27
CA VAL A 207 -5.84 7.60 -58.89
C VAL A 207 -6.55 8.94 -58.66
N TYR A 208 -7.88 8.97 -58.82
CA TYR A 208 -8.72 10.09 -58.43
C TYR A 208 -9.66 9.64 -57.31
N GLY A 209 -9.89 10.48 -56.30
CA GLY A 209 -10.90 10.19 -55.27
C GLY A 209 -12.30 10.30 -55.85
N ILE A 210 -12.73 11.54 -56.11
CA ILE A 210 -14.00 11.87 -56.78
C ILE A 210 -13.70 12.81 -57.95
N GLU A 211 -14.29 12.54 -59.11
CA GLU A 211 -14.27 13.46 -60.26
C GLU A 211 -15.68 13.93 -60.61
N ILE A 212 -15.86 15.24 -60.76
CA ILE A 212 -17.10 15.86 -61.21
C ILE A 212 -16.91 16.30 -62.67
N GLY A 213 -17.57 15.57 -63.57
CA GLY A 213 -17.54 15.78 -65.02
C GLY A 213 -18.35 16.99 -65.48
N THR A 214 -18.35 17.24 -66.80
CA THR A 214 -18.97 18.41 -67.41
C THR A 214 -20.49 18.49 -67.22
N SER A 215 -21.04 19.69 -67.06
CA SER A 215 -22.48 19.90 -66.86
C SER A 215 -23.09 19.19 -65.66
N CYS A 216 -22.31 18.90 -64.61
CA CYS A 216 -22.80 18.34 -63.34
C CYS A 216 -22.92 19.44 -62.28
N ASN A 217 -24.10 19.61 -61.68
CA ASN A 217 -24.47 20.75 -60.85
C ASN A 217 -25.25 20.35 -59.59
N ASN A 218 -25.34 21.27 -58.62
CA ASN A 218 -26.14 21.11 -57.40
C ASN A 218 -25.78 19.90 -56.52
N ASN A 219 -24.67 19.20 -56.78
CA ASN A 219 -24.30 18.00 -56.04
C ASN A 219 -23.68 18.39 -54.67
N ASP A 220 -24.01 17.63 -53.62
CA ASP A 220 -23.41 17.71 -52.29
C ASP A 220 -22.36 16.60 -52.14
N ILE A 221 -21.13 16.96 -51.78
CA ILE A 221 -20.01 16.05 -51.56
C ILE A 221 -19.48 16.32 -50.15
N SER A 222 -19.78 15.46 -49.19
CA SER A 222 -19.49 15.75 -47.78
C SER A 222 -19.16 14.55 -46.89
N ASN A 223 -18.43 14.80 -45.80
CA ASN A 223 -17.95 13.78 -44.85
C ASN A 223 -17.13 12.61 -45.46
N ASN A 224 -16.74 12.67 -46.74
CA ASN A 224 -16.00 11.57 -47.37
C ASN A 224 -14.53 11.59 -46.90
N HIS A 225 -13.97 10.42 -46.64
CA HIS A 225 -12.55 10.26 -46.31
C HIS A 225 -11.80 9.81 -47.55
N LEU A 226 -10.88 10.63 -48.06
CA LEU A 226 -10.14 10.41 -49.29
C LEU A 226 -8.65 10.22 -48.98
N LEU A 227 -8.09 9.07 -49.36
CA LEU A 227 -6.69 8.70 -49.09
C LEU A 227 -5.94 8.30 -50.38
N ALA A 228 -4.83 9.00 -50.67
CA ALA A 228 -4.11 8.88 -51.93
C ALA A 228 -3.41 7.52 -52.16
N LYS A 229 -3.35 7.09 -53.43
CA LYS A 229 -2.60 5.91 -53.90
C LYS A 229 -1.08 6.14 -53.86
N GLN A 230 -0.47 5.83 -52.72
CA GLN A 230 0.96 6.04 -52.48
C GLN A 230 1.86 5.49 -53.59
N GLY A 231 2.87 6.28 -54.00
CA GLY A 231 3.91 5.87 -54.95
C GLY A 231 3.45 5.55 -56.38
N SER A 232 2.23 5.92 -56.76
CA SER A 232 1.66 5.62 -58.08
C SER A 232 1.72 6.81 -59.03
N TYR A 233 1.84 6.53 -60.34
CA TYR A 233 1.73 7.52 -61.42
C TYR A 233 0.54 7.13 -62.31
N PRO A 234 -0.29 8.08 -62.81
CA PRO A 234 -0.12 9.53 -62.77
C PRO A 234 -0.44 10.18 -61.41
N ILE A 235 -0.09 11.45 -61.29
CA ILE A 235 -0.39 12.35 -60.17
C ILE A 235 -1.89 12.27 -59.84
N GLY A 236 -2.20 11.85 -58.61
CA GLY A 236 -3.58 11.70 -58.14
C GLY A 236 -4.19 12.99 -57.60
N ILE A 237 -5.51 13.12 -57.72
CA ILE A 237 -6.29 14.25 -57.19
C ILE A 237 -7.43 13.74 -56.28
N GLY A 238 -7.60 14.34 -55.10
CA GLY A 238 -8.66 13.96 -54.16
C GLY A 238 -10.05 14.27 -54.71
N VAL A 239 -10.37 15.54 -54.96
CA VAL A 239 -11.57 15.97 -55.70
C VAL A 239 -11.15 16.81 -56.91
N ASN A 240 -11.52 16.38 -58.11
CA ASN A 240 -11.25 17.07 -59.38
C ASN A 240 -12.57 17.53 -60.02
N ILE A 241 -12.76 18.84 -60.20
CA ILE A 241 -13.97 19.41 -60.81
C ILE A 241 -13.65 19.99 -62.19
N LEU A 242 -14.31 19.48 -63.23
CA LEU A 242 -14.15 19.91 -64.62
C LEU A 242 -14.99 21.15 -64.96
N SER A 243 -14.75 21.73 -66.13
CA SER A 243 -15.45 22.94 -66.61
C SER A 243 -16.95 22.72 -66.81
N ASP A 244 -17.67 23.82 -66.90
CA ASP A 244 -19.12 23.85 -67.17
C ASP A 244 -19.94 23.15 -66.06
N THR A 245 -19.43 23.19 -64.83
CA THR A 245 -20.07 22.73 -63.58
C THR A 245 -20.36 23.91 -62.65
N SER A 246 -21.42 23.86 -61.85
CA SER A 246 -21.76 24.95 -60.93
C SER A 246 -22.63 24.51 -59.75
N ASN A 247 -22.64 25.32 -58.68
CA ASN A 247 -23.48 25.11 -57.49
C ASN A 247 -23.27 23.75 -56.78
N ASN A 248 -22.15 23.08 -57.01
CA ASN A 248 -21.75 21.92 -56.23
C ASN A 248 -21.16 22.38 -54.88
N HIS A 249 -21.46 21.67 -53.80
CA HIS A 249 -21.02 21.97 -52.44
C HIS A 249 -20.07 20.89 -51.93
N ILE A 250 -18.88 21.28 -51.46
CA ILE A 250 -17.83 20.36 -51.02
C ILE A 250 -17.37 20.79 -49.62
N TYR A 251 -17.70 20.05 -48.56
CA TYR A 251 -17.40 20.40 -47.16
C TYR A 251 -17.27 19.14 -46.29
N HIS A 252 -16.58 19.21 -45.15
CA HIS A 252 -16.30 18.09 -44.24
C HIS A 252 -15.56 16.88 -44.85
N ASN A 253 -15.08 16.96 -46.10
CA ASN A 253 -14.27 15.89 -46.67
C ASN A 253 -12.86 15.93 -46.07
N TYR A 254 -12.27 14.77 -45.83
CA TYR A 254 -10.92 14.62 -45.30
C TYR A 254 -9.98 14.21 -46.44
N PHE A 255 -9.02 15.08 -46.77
CA PHE A 255 -8.07 14.89 -47.86
C PHE A 255 -6.68 14.53 -47.33
N ASP A 256 -6.17 13.35 -47.72
CA ASP A 256 -4.96 12.77 -47.11
C ASP A 256 -3.93 12.27 -48.14
N HIS A 257 -2.71 12.81 -48.04
CA HIS A 257 -1.50 12.49 -48.82
C HIS A 257 -1.62 12.61 -50.34
N PHE A 258 -2.56 13.40 -50.91
CA PHE A 258 -2.60 13.63 -52.36
C PHE A 258 -1.58 14.68 -52.79
N GLU A 259 -0.92 14.45 -53.94
CA GLU A 259 -0.12 15.49 -54.62
C GLU A 259 -0.97 16.74 -54.94
N GLN A 260 -2.27 16.57 -55.19
CA GLN A 260 -3.26 17.63 -55.27
C GLN A 260 -4.54 17.21 -54.53
N ASN A 261 -4.72 17.64 -53.27
CA ASN A 261 -5.95 17.36 -52.51
C ASN A 261 -7.22 17.73 -53.29
N ALA A 262 -7.22 18.91 -53.90
CA ALA A 262 -8.31 19.33 -54.76
C ALA A 262 -7.85 20.17 -55.95
N LYS A 263 -8.76 20.29 -56.93
CA LYS A 263 -8.65 21.13 -58.11
C LYS A 263 -10.03 21.48 -58.64
N ASP A 264 -10.27 22.75 -58.90
CA ASP A 264 -11.49 23.26 -59.54
C ASP A 264 -11.10 24.16 -60.72
N ILE A 265 -11.63 23.86 -61.91
CA ILE A 265 -11.43 24.67 -63.13
C ILE A 265 -12.74 25.31 -63.64
N SER A 266 -13.81 25.26 -62.85
CA SER A 266 -15.09 25.89 -63.16
C SER A 266 -15.33 27.13 -62.29
N THR A 267 -16.57 27.63 -62.28
CA THR A 267 -16.97 28.80 -61.49
C THR A 267 -18.34 28.59 -60.85
N GLY A 268 -18.47 28.91 -59.57
CA GLY A 268 -19.74 28.85 -58.84
C GLY A 268 -19.96 27.58 -58.00
N ASN A 269 -18.96 26.71 -57.87
CA ASN A 269 -18.93 25.69 -56.80
C ASN A 269 -18.51 26.34 -55.47
N GLN A 270 -18.85 25.72 -54.35
CA GLN A 270 -18.46 26.18 -53.00
C GLN A 270 -17.72 25.07 -52.25
N TRP A 271 -16.55 25.40 -51.72
CA TRP A 271 -15.69 24.45 -50.99
C TRP A 271 -15.82 24.60 -49.47
N TYR A 272 -17.00 25.05 -49.02
CA TYR A 272 -17.37 25.29 -47.62
C TYR A 272 -18.88 25.61 -47.52
N LYS A 273 -19.45 25.51 -46.32
CA LYS A 273 -20.75 26.09 -45.92
C LYS A 273 -20.57 27.36 -45.10
N THR A 274 -21.63 28.17 -45.02
CA THR A 274 -21.63 29.48 -44.33
C THR A 274 -22.56 29.55 -43.11
N SER A 275 -23.38 28.53 -42.85
CA SER A 275 -24.33 28.49 -41.73
C SER A 275 -24.71 27.05 -41.34
N PRO A 276 -24.01 26.40 -40.40
CA PRO A 276 -22.77 26.87 -39.74
C PRO A 276 -21.59 27.02 -40.73
N PRO A 277 -20.55 27.81 -40.37
CA PRO A 277 -19.28 27.82 -41.09
C PRO A 277 -18.60 26.45 -40.98
N GLU A 278 -18.43 25.76 -42.11
CA GLU A 278 -17.90 24.38 -42.16
C GLU A 278 -17.12 24.20 -43.48
N GLY A 279 -15.80 24.03 -43.43
CA GLY A 279 -14.95 23.72 -44.59
C GLY A 279 -14.57 22.25 -44.66
N ASN A 280 -13.51 21.93 -45.40
CA ASN A 280 -12.94 20.58 -45.53
C ASN A 280 -11.68 20.44 -44.69
N PHE A 281 -11.27 19.21 -44.42
CA PHE A 281 -10.01 18.91 -43.74
C PHE A 281 -8.90 18.62 -44.76
N TRP A 282 -7.80 19.36 -44.64
CA TRP A 282 -6.68 19.32 -45.59
C TRP A 282 -5.37 18.94 -44.88
N ASP A 283 -4.72 17.83 -45.26
CA ASP A 283 -3.43 17.44 -44.67
C ASP A 283 -2.29 18.45 -44.94
N ASP A 284 -2.37 19.20 -46.04
CA ASP A 284 -1.40 20.21 -46.45
C ASP A 284 -1.72 21.64 -45.97
N TYR A 285 -2.78 21.82 -45.18
CA TYR A 285 -3.11 23.11 -44.59
C TYR A 285 -2.24 23.41 -43.36
N THR A 286 -1.67 24.62 -43.36
CA THR A 286 -0.64 25.08 -42.40
C THR A 286 -1.02 26.39 -41.73
N GLY A 287 -2.31 26.74 -41.74
CA GLY A 287 -2.83 27.87 -40.99
C GLY A 287 -2.97 27.58 -39.49
N VAL A 288 -3.54 28.54 -38.77
CA VAL A 288 -3.76 28.45 -37.32
C VAL A 288 -5.25 28.50 -37.00
N ASP A 289 -5.60 27.90 -35.87
CA ASP A 289 -6.85 28.12 -35.14
C ASP A 289 -6.45 28.91 -33.88
N GLY A 290 -6.75 30.21 -33.86
CA GLY A 290 -6.43 31.13 -32.76
C GLY A 290 -7.59 31.39 -31.81
N ASN A 291 -8.78 30.84 -32.06
CA ASN A 291 -9.96 30.98 -31.21
C ASN A 291 -10.36 29.65 -30.50
N HIS A 292 -9.75 28.55 -30.92
CA HIS A 292 -9.94 27.16 -30.52
C HIS A 292 -11.32 26.56 -30.86
N ASP A 293 -11.93 26.96 -31.98
CA ASP A 293 -13.20 26.41 -32.50
C ASP A 293 -13.03 25.25 -33.51
N SER A 294 -11.80 24.85 -33.80
CA SER A 294 -11.41 23.82 -34.79
C SER A 294 -11.61 24.23 -36.25
N ILE A 295 -11.73 25.53 -36.55
CA ILE A 295 -11.71 26.11 -37.89
C ILE A 295 -10.47 27.00 -38.04
N GLY A 296 -9.85 26.99 -39.21
CA GLY A 296 -8.67 27.79 -39.49
C GLY A 296 -8.98 29.26 -39.78
N ASP A 297 -8.30 30.18 -39.07
CA ASP A 297 -8.39 31.64 -39.24
C ASP A 297 -8.00 32.15 -40.65
N THR A 298 -7.37 31.31 -41.47
CA THR A 298 -6.86 31.66 -42.80
C THR A 298 -7.42 30.75 -43.90
N PRO A 299 -8.14 31.28 -44.91
CA PRO A 299 -8.67 30.48 -46.01
C PRO A 299 -7.61 29.62 -46.74
N TYR A 300 -7.97 28.39 -47.08
CA TYR A 300 -7.16 27.50 -47.91
C TYR A 300 -7.39 27.81 -49.39
N ILE A 301 -6.32 28.16 -50.12
CA ILE A 301 -6.39 28.62 -51.51
C ILE A 301 -5.31 27.92 -52.35
N LYS A 302 -5.72 26.97 -53.20
CA LYS A 302 -4.81 26.14 -54.03
C LYS A 302 -5.55 25.66 -55.29
N ASN A 303 -4.88 25.53 -56.43
CA ASN A 303 -5.44 24.87 -57.64
C ASN A 303 -6.85 25.34 -58.11
N GLY A 304 -7.20 26.61 -57.92
CA GLY A 304 -8.53 27.17 -58.24
C GLY A 304 -9.57 27.00 -57.13
N VAL A 305 -9.29 26.18 -56.13
CA VAL A 305 -10.09 25.96 -54.92
C VAL A 305 -9.93 27.12 -53.95
N THR A 306 -10.98 27.45 -53.22
CA THR A 306 -10.97 28.41 -52.11
C THR A 306 -11.96 27.96 -51.05
N ASP A 307 -11.44 27.41 -49.96
CA ASP A 307 -12.17 27.06 -48.75
C ASP A 307 -11.97 28.19 -47.72
N GLN A 308 -13.07 28.77 -47.23
CA GLN A 308 -13.04 29.89 -46.28
C GLN A 308 -12.98 29.45 -44.81
N TYR A 309 -13.28 28.17 -44.52
CA TYR A 309 -13.38 27.63 -43.16
C TYR A 309 -12.61 26.30 -43.04
N PRO A 310 -11.35 26.22 -43.50
CA PRO A 310 -10.61 24.96 -43.57
C PRO A 310 -10.39 24.35 -42.19
N LEU A 311 -10.64 23.05 -42.08
CA LEU A 311 -10.31 22.22 -40.94
C LEU A 311 -8.87 21.67 -41.13
N GLY A 312 -8.19 21.33 -40.04
CA GLY A 312 -6.83 20.80 -40.11
C GLY A 312 -6.30 20.28 -38.77
N TYR A 313 -5.06 19.78 -38.77
CA TYR A 313 -4.36 19.36 -37.56
C TYR A 313 -3.82 20.57 -36.78
N PHE A 314 -4.72 21.33 -36.17
CA PHE A 314 -4.36 22.36 -35.21
C PHE A 314 -3.65 21.72 -34.01
N HIS A 315 -2.45 22.19 -33.67
CA HIS A 315 -1.62 21.63 -32.60
C HIS A 315 -2.14 22.04 -31.21
N THR A 316 -3.32 21.52 -30.82
CA THR A 316 -3.94 21.74 -29.52
C THR A 316 -3.30 20.87 -28.42
N GLU A 317 -2.01 21.04 -28.16
CA GLU A 317 -1.40 20.55 -26.91
C GLU A 317 -1.82 21.45 -25.74
N THR A 318 -3.09 21.37 -25.34
CA THR A 318 -3.54 21.83 -24.02
C THR A 318 -2.92 20.90 -22.97
N GLN A 319 -1.71 21.24 -22.51
CA GLN A 319 -0.94 20.36 -21.63
C GLN A 319 -1.65 20.16 -20.28
N GLU A 320 -2.08 18.91 -20.05
CA GLU A 320 -2.66 18.46 -18.77
C GLU A 320 -1.77 18.86 -17.59
N PRO A 321 -2.36 19.39 -16.49
CA PRO A 321 -1.57 19.93 -15.39
C PRO A 321 -0.76 18.82 -14.73
N THR A 322 0.54 19.05 -14.54
CA THR A 322 1.49 18.05 -14.07
C THR A 322 1.75 18.22 -12.57
N ALA A 323 1.42 17.19 -11.77
CA ALA A 323 1.71 17.15 -10.34
C ALA A 323 3.12 16.64 -10.05
N THR A 324 3.88 17.36 -9.23
CA THR A 324 5.21 16.94 -8.73
C THR A 324 5.22 16.93 -7.20
N ILE A 325 5.50 15.77 -6.59
CA ILE A 325 5.89 15.70 -5.17
C ILE A 325 7.31 16.23 -5.05
N LEU A 326 7.50 17.26 -4.22
CA LEU A 326 8.80 17.88 -3.96
C LEU A 326 9.48 17.24 -2.75
N VAL A 327 8.72 17.01 -1.68
CA VAL A 327 9.20 16.42 -0.42
C VAL A 327 8.08 15.61 0.22
N ILE A 328 8.40 14.38 0.64
CA ILE A 328 7.76 13.73 1.78
C ILE A 328 8.87 13.33 2.75
N ASN A 329 8.84 13.82 3.99
CA ASN A 329 9.91 13.57 4.95
C ASN A 329 9.41 13.54 6.41
N PRO A 330 9.76 12.50 7.20
CA PRO A 330 10.41 11.25 6.79
C PRO A 330 9.48 10.32 6.00
N THR A 331 10.02 9.48 5.12
CA THR A 331 9.27 8.43 4.39
C THR A 331 9.02 7.17 5.21
N THR A 332 9.80 6.94 6.26
CA THR A 332 9.55 5.91 7.27
C THR A 332 9.54 6.57 8.64
N ALA A 333 8.46 6.38 9.40
CA ALA A 333 8.24 7.05 10.68
C ALA A 333 7.55 6.11 11.67
N SER A 334 7.69 6.37 12.95
CA SER A 334 6.88 5.69 13.98
C SER A 334 5.54 6.41 14.17
N SER A 335 4.49 5.69 14.55
CA SER A 335 3.16 6.25 14.80
C SER A 335 3.21 7.47 15.73
N GLY A 336 2.53 8.56 15.36
CA GLY A 336 2.57 9.84 16.06
C GLY A 336 3.73 10.79 15.67
N THR A 337 4.69 10.34 14.85
CA THR A 337 5.74 11.22 14.30
C THR A 337 5.16 12.16 13.24
N PRO A 338 5.38 13.49 13.31
CA PRO A 338 4.98 14.40 12.25
C PRO A 338 5.77 14.15 10.95
N ILE A 339 5.07 14.00 9.84
CA ILE A 339 5.62 13.94 8.48
C ILE A 339 5.20 15.20 7.73
N PHE A 340 6.16 15.82 7.04
CA PHE A 340 5.94 16.97 6.17
C PHE A 340 5.76 16.52 4.71
N PHE A 341 4.81 17.14 4.02
CA PHE A 341 4.45 16.90 2.63
C PHE A 341 4.51 18.24 1.87
N SER A 342 5.12 18.23 0.69
CA SER A 342 5.18 19.40 -0.20
C SER A 342 5.19 18.96 -1.67
N GLY A 343 4.46 19.69 -2.50
CA GLY A 343 4.30 19.41 -3.92
C GLY A 343 3.90 20.67 -4.69
N ARG A 344 4.07 20.64 -6.01
CA ARG A 344 3.65 21.71 -6.92
C ARG A 344 2.84 21.15 -8.09
N GLY A 345 2.07 22.03 -8.72
CA GLY A 345 1.47 21.78 -10.04
C GLY A 345 2.10 22.72 -11.05
N ASP A 346 2.46 22.18 -12.21
CA ASP A 346 2.96 22.93 -13.36
C ASP A 346 1.93 22.80 -14.50
N SER A 347 1.53 23.90 -15.15
CA SER A 347 0.52 23.93 -16.22
C SER A 347 0.57 25.28 -16.96
N GLU A 348 0.07 25.33 -18.19
CA GLU A 348 -0.19 26.57 -18.94
C GLU A 348 -1.30 27.42 -18.30
N GLY A 349 -2.20 26.80 -17.51
CA GLY A 349 -3.25 27.47 -16.76
C GLY A 349 -2.92 27.70 -15.28
N SER A 350 -3.68 28.58 -14.62
CA SER A 350 -3.54 28.78 -13.16
C SER A 350 -3.95 27.52 -12.40
N ILE A 351 -3.11 27.06 -11.46
CA ILE A 351 -3.45 25.95 -10.56
C ILE A 351 -4.48 26.43 -9.53
N VAL A 352 -5.70 25.89 -9.60
CA VAL A 352 -6.83 26.22 -8.72
C VAL A 352 -7.06 25.17 -7.62
N GLY A 353 -6.52 23.96 -7.77
CA GLY A 353 -6.74 22.85 -6.85
C GLY A 353 -5.48 22.04 -6.52
N TYR A 354 -5.40 21.60 -5.27
CA TYR A 354 -4.43 20.62 -4.78
C TYR A 354 -5.20 19.53 -4.01
N ASN A 355 -4.75 18.27 -4.09
CA ASN A 355 -5.35 17.18 -3.33
C ASN A 355 -4.28 16.14 -2.95
N TRP A 356 -4.15 15.92 -1.64
CA TRP A 356 -3.32 14.87 -1.06
C TRP A 356 -4.20 13.78 -0.47
N SER A 357 -3.86 12.52 -0.71
CA SER A 357 -4.59 11.36 -0.18
C SER A 357 -3.67 10.21 0.17
N SER A 358 -4.18 9.27 0.97
CA SER A 358 -3.53 8.05 1.41
C SER A 358 -4.44 6.85 1.12
N SER A 359 -3.84 5.73 0.68
CA SER A 359 -4.52 4.44 0.53
C SER A 359 -5.16 3.88 1.80
N ILE A 360 -4.79 4.38 2.99
CA ILE A 360 -5.32 3.92 4.29
C ILE A 360 -6.23 4.99 4.92
N ASN A 361 -5.80 6.26 4.94
CA ASN A 361 -6.53 7.33 5.65
C ASN A 361 -7.46 8.17 4.75
N GLY A 362 -7.49 7.93 3.43
CA GLY A 362 -8.26 8.76 2.50
C GLY A 362 -7.64 10.15 2.31
N ARG A 363 -8.47 11.18 2.15
CA ARG A 363 -8.03 12.57 1.89
C ARG A 363 -7.29 13.17 3.10
N LEU A 364 -6.09 13.69 2.87
CA LEU A 364 -5.21 14.27 3.90
C LEU A 364 -5.24 15.81 3.90
N SER A 365 -5.20 16.43 2.72
CA SER A 365 -5.06 17.89 2.57
C SER A 365 -5.49 18.37 1.19
N SER A 366 -5.75 19.68 1.07
CA SER A 366 -5.85 20.40 -0.21
C SER A 366 -5.03 21.69 -0.23
N SER A 367 -3.92 21.70 0.52
CA SER A 367 -2.86 22.70 0.41
C SER A 367 -1.66 22.12 -0.35
N PRO A 368 -0.85 22.93 -1.05
CA PRO A 368 0.34 22.45 -1.76
C PRO A 368 1.39 21.84 -0.80
N SER A 369 1.42 22.28 0.46
CA SER A 369 2.20 21.67 1.54
C SER A 369 1.43 21.62 2.85
N PHE A 370 1.74 20.64 3.70
CA PHE A 370 1.18 20.45 5.04
C PHE A 370 2.04 19.48 5.87
N SER A 371 1.74 19.35 7.17
CA SER A 371 2.29 18.28 8.02
C SER A 371 1.17 17.52 8.72
N THR A 372 1.37 16.23 8.99
CA THR A 372 0.51 15.47 9.90
C THR A 372 1.27 14.38 10.65
N SER A 373 0.84 14.09 11.88
CA SER A 373 1.25 12.94 12.71
C SER A 373 0.14 11.87 12.83
N SER A 374 -1.01 12.07 12.17
CA SER A 374 -2.23 11.28 12.36
C SER A 374 -2.41 10.13 11.36
N LEU A 375 -1.35 9.70 10.67
CA LEU A 375 -1.41 8.53 9.80
C LEU A 375 -1.52 7.26 10.64
N SER A 376 -2.34 6.31 10.18
CA SER A 376 -2.50 5.00 10.81
C SER A 376 -1.20 4.18 10.72
N VAL A 377 -1.08 3.09 11.48
CA VAL A 377 0.03 2.14 11.30
C VAL A 377 -0.15 1.36 9.99
N GLY A 378 0.89 1.26 9.17
CA GLY A 378 0.87 0.53 7.90
C GLY A 378 1.76 1.14 6.81
N THR A 379 1.68 0.59 5.60
CA THR A 379 2.31 1.15 4.39
C THR A 379 1.27 1.92 3.59
N HIS A 380 1.42 3.23 3.53
CA HIS A 380 0.57 4.15 2.79
C HIS A 380 1.15 4.35 1.41
N ILE A 381 0.32 4.18 0.37
CA ILE A 381 0.55 4.86 -0.90
C ILE A 381 -0.01 6.26 -0.71
N ILE A 382 0.86 7.26 -0.70
CA ILE A 382 0.46 8.67 -0.74
C ILE A 382 0.28 9.06 -2.21
N SER A 383 -0.82 9.73 -2.52
CA SER A 383 -1.17 10.18 -3.87
C SER A 383 -1.43 11.68 -3.84
N PHE A 384 -0.81 12.39 -4.78
CA PHE A 384 -0.92 13.84 -4.95
C PHE A 384 -1.41 14.17 -6.37
N THR A 385 -2.44 15.00 -6.45
CA THR A 385 -2.99 15.54 -7.71
C THR A 385 -3.15 17.05 -7.61
N VAL A 386 -3.14 17.71 -8.76
CA VAL A 386 -3.42 19.15 -8.93
C VAL A 386 -4.52 19.36 -9.97
N GLN A 387 -5.17 20.53 -9.95
CA GLN A 387 -6.16 20.92 -10.95
C GLN A 387 -5.87 22.34 -11.43
N ALA A 388 -5.89 22.55 -12.74
CA ALA A 388 -5.80 23.88 -13.36
C ALA A 388 -7.20 24.43 -13.72
N GLU A 389 -7.30 25.74 -13.92
CA GLU A 389 -8.55 26.40 -14.28
C GLU A 389 -9.11 25.84 -15.60
N ASN A 390 -10.40 25.48 -15.60
CA ASN A 390 -11.13 24.82 -16.70
C ASN A 390 -10.57 23.47 -17.19
N LEU A 391 -9.58 22.89 -16.50
CA LEU A 391 -9.06 21.54 -16.78
C LEU A 391 -9.45 20.55 -15.68
N ASP A 392 -9.31 19.26 -15.98
CA ASP A 392 -9.54 18.18 -15.04
C ASP A 392 -8.35 18.00 -14.07
N TRP A 393 -8.41 16.98 -13.21
CA TRP A 393 -7.34 16.67 -12.27
C TRP A 393 -6.18 15.94 -12.96
N SER A 394 -4.96 16.34 -12.62
CA SER A 394 -3.72 15.68 -13.04
C SER A 394 -3.75 14.18 -12.81
N THR A 395 -2.96 13.45 -13.60
CA THR A 395 -2.60 12.08 -13.22
C THR A 395 -1.94 12.07 -11.82
N PRO A 396 -2.21 11.04 -10.98
CA PRO A 396 -1.70 11.00 -9.62
C PRO A 396 -0.22 10.58 -9.57
N VAL A 397 0.63 11.48 -9.11
CA VAL A 397 2.00 11.12 -8.69
C VAL A 397 1.93 10.48 -7.29
N THR A 398 2.65 9.37 -7.09
CA THR A 398 2.56 8.58 -5.85
C THR A 398 3.91 8.29 -5.21
N GLN A 399 3.93 8.17 -3.88
CA GLN A 399 5.10 7.80 -3.10
C GLN A 399 4.69 7.01 -1.85
N ASN A 400 5.49 6.01 -1.47
CA ASN A 400 5.21 5.20 -0.28
C ASN A 400 5.69 5.89 1.01
N VAL A 401 4.87 5.80 2.05
CA VAL A 401 5.19 6.15 3.44
C VAL A 401 4.93 4.96 4.35
N VAL A 402 5.86 4.62 5.23
CA VAL A 402 5.72 3.51 6.19
C VAL A 402 5.59 4.04 7.60
N ILE A 403 4.47 3.74 8.26
CA ILE A 403 4.22 4.05 9.67
C ILE A 403 4.35 2.77 10.50
N THR A 404 5.35 2.71 11.37
CA THR A 404 5.61 1.59 12.27
C THR A 404 4.96 1.80 13.65
N VAL A 405 4.77 0.71 14.39
CA VAL A 405 4.42 0.80 15.82
C VAL A 405 5.68 1.18 16.61
N LEU A 406 5.56 2.10 17.57
CA LEU A 406 6.59 2.27 18.60
C LEU A 406 6.66 1.01 19.48
N THR A 407 7.68 0.19 19.30
CA THR A 407 7.98 -0.93 20.20
C THR A 407 8.81 -0.41 21.37
N ASN A 408 8.14 -0.09 22.47
CA ASN A 408 8.75 0.42 23.70
C ASN A 408 9.93 -0.44 24.16
N GLN A 409 11.13 0.14 24.29
CA GLN A 409 12.29 -0.57 24.83
C GLN A 409 12.24 -0.59 26.36
N LYS A 410 13.01 -1.48 27.01
CA LYS A 410 13.10 -1.47 28.48
C LYS A 410 14.04 -0.34 28.92
N PRO A 411 13.72 0.41 29.98
CA PRO A 411 14.67 1.32 30.59
C PRO A 411 15.83 0.54 31.23
N ILE A 412 16.98 1.20 31.38
CA ILE A 412 18.19 0.64 31.96
C ILE A 412 18.35 1.18 33.38
N ALA A 413 18.37 0.29 34.38
CA ALA A 413 18.69 0.64 35.77
C ALA A 413 20.20 0.74 36.01
N SER A 414 20.60 1.55 36.99
CA SER A 414 21.97 1.65 37.49
C SER A 414 21.99 1.82 39.02
N ILE A 415 22.76 0.99 39.73
CA ILE A 415 23.00 1.16 41.17
C ILE A 415 24.23 2.06 41.32
N THR A 416 24.02 3.30 41.74
CA THR A 416 25.08 4.30 41.95
C THR A 416 25.89 4.00 43.20
N SER A 417 25.22 3.67 44.31
CA SER A 417 25.87 3.19 45.53
C SER A 417 24.92 2.42 46.46
N ILE A 418 25.49 1.50 47.23
CA ILE A 418 24.93 1.01 48.49
C ILE A 418 26.07 1.09 49.50
N ASN A 419 25.91 1.86 50.57
CA ASN A 419 27.01 2.17 51.49
C ASN A 419 26.54 2.32 52.95
N PRO A 420 27.20 1.68 53.93
CA PRO A 420 28.22 0.65 53.74
C PRO A 420 27.63 -0.65 53.17
N ALA A 421 28.43 -1.44 52.45
CA ALA A 421 28.02 -2.75 51.94
C ALA A 421 28.11 -3.85 53.02
N GLU A 422 28.83 -3.60 54.11
CA GLU A 422 28.93 -4.46 55.28
C GLU A 422 28.69 -3.61 56.54
N ALA A 423 27.79 -4.04 57.42
CA ALA A 423 27.34 -3.24 58.55
C ALA A 423 26.98 -4.11 59.76
N THR A 424 26.99 -3.57 60.97
CA THR A 424 26.31 -4.20 62.12
C THR A 424 24.82 -3.86 62.11
N TYR A 425 24.00 -4.74 62.68
CA TYR A 425 22.57 -4.52 62.85
C TYR A 425 22.27 -3.14 63.47
N ARG A 426 21.24 -2.46 62.97
CA ARG A 426 20.87 -1.04 63.27
C ARG A 426 21.78 0.05 62.69
N THR A 427 22.90 -0.28 62.04
CA THR A 427 23.69 0.72 61.30
C THR A 427 22.91 1.24 60.07
N PRO A 428 22.82 2.57 59.86
CA PRO A 428 22.18 3.13 58.67
C PRO A 428 22.96 2.84 57.37
N ILE A 429 22.28 2.25 56.39
CA ILE A 429 22.80 2.00 55.05
C ILE A 429 22.06 2.90 54.05
N TYR A 430 22.83 3.58 53.20
CA TYR A 430 22.37 4.52 52.19
C TYR A 430 22.32 3.82 50.83
N PHE A 431 21.19 3.93 50.14
CA PHE A 431 20.93 3.35 48.82
C PHE A 431 20.72 4.49 47.82
N ASN A 432 21.38 4.41 46.67
CA ASN A 432 21.28 5.37 45.58
C ASN A 432 21.30 4.64 44.24
N GLY A 433 20.26 4.86 43.43
CA GLY A 433 20.07 4.21 42.14
C GLY A 433 19.31 5.11 41.18
N GLN A 434 19.60 4.93 39.90
CA GLN A 434 19.18 5.79 38.80
C GLN A 434 18.69 4.94 37.64
N GLY A 435 18.07 5.56 36.65
CA GLY A 435 17.70 4.89 35.42
C GLY A 435 17.73 5.83 34.23
N THR A 436 18.00 5.26 33.06
CA THR A 436 17.97 5.94 31.77
C THR A 436 17.07 5.17 30.82
N ASP A 437 16.40 5.89 29.93
CA ASP A 437 15.49 5.34 28.94
C ASP A 437 15.79 5.99 27.59
N THR A 438 15.57 5.25 26.50
CA THR A 438 16.02 5.58 25.14
C THR A 438 14.91 6.10 24.23
N ASP A 439 13.67 5.69 24.49
CA ASP A 439 12.47 6.07 23.76
C ASP A 439 11.36 6.60 24.70
N GLY A 440 11.54 6.47 26.02
CA GLY A 440 10.73 7.11 27.06
C GLY A 440 11.56 7.84 28.11
N HIS A 441 10.96 8.04 29.29
CA HIS A 441 11.55 8.61 30.51
C HIS A 441 11.17 7.73 31.72
N VAL A 442 12.08 7.60 32.70
CA VAL A 442 11.82 6.84 33.93
C VAL A 442 10.82 7.56 34.84
N VAL A 443 9.77 6.84 35.26
CA VAL A 443 8.71 7.32 36.16
C VAL A 443 8.64 6.58 37.50
N GLY A 444 9.30 5.43 37.63
CA GLY A 444 9.22 4.58 38.81
C GLY A 444 10.53 3.89 39.16
N TYR A 445 10.70 3.60 40.45
CA TYR A 445 11.86 2.89 41.02
C TYR A 445 11.38 1.79 41.97
N ARG A 446 12.14 0.71 42.12
CA ARG A 446 11.85 -0.33 43.11
C ARG A 446 13.11 -0.99 43.65
N TRP A 447 13.21 -1.05 44.98
CA TRP A 447 14.24 -1.75 45.73
C TRP A 447 13.64 -2.87 46.57
N THR A 448 14.20 -4.08 46.46
CA THR A 448 13.77 -5.23 47.26
C THR A 448 14.96 -6.02 47.80
N SER A 449 14.78 -6.75 48.89
CA SER A 449 15.71 -7.79 49.37
C SER A 449 15.07 -9.17 49.26
N ASP A 450 15.90 -10.17 49.00
CA ASP A 450 15.61 -11.59 49.18
C ASP A 450 15.05 -11.99 50.57
N LYS A 451 15.34 -11.23 51.63
CA LYS A 451 14.92 -11.49 53.02
C LYS A 451 13.81 -10.56 53.50
N ASP A 452 14.04 -9.24 53.37
CA ASP A 452 13.16 -8.22 53.95
C ASP A 452 12.04 -7.74 53.01
N GLY A 453 11.93 -8.31 51.80
CA GLY A 453 10.90 -7.93 50.84
C GLY A 453 11.12 -6.54 50.27
N GLU A 454 10.09 -5.70 50.24
CA GLU A 454 10.16 -4.37 49.62
C GLU A 454 10.77 -3.33 50.56
N LEU A 455 11.81 -2.64 50.07
CA LEU A 455 12.62 -1.71 50.86
C LEU A 455 12.24 -0.24 50.60
N SER A 456 11.98 0.12 49.33
CA SER A 456 11.70 1.49 48.89
C SER A 456 11.25 1.55 47.43
N THR A 457 10.42 2.54 47.10
CA THR A 457 10.09 2.96 45.72
C THR A 457 10.75 4.29 45.32
N ASN A 458 11.65 4.83 46.16
CA ASN A 458 12.41 6.05 45.88
C ASN A 458 13.79 5.71 45.27
N PRO A 459 14.35 6.57 44.40
CA PRO A 459 15.69 6.37 43.83
C PRO A 459 16.81 6.43 44.89
N PHE A 460 16.62 7.25 45.93
CA PHE A 460 17.50 7.34 47.09
C PHE A 460 16.71 7.13 48.39
N PHE A 461 17.29 6.39 49.34
CA PHE A 461 16.74 6.22 50.69
C PHE A 461 17.80 5.70 51.68
N THR A 462 17.46 5.66 52.97
CA THR A 462 18.29 5.09 54.04
C THR A 462 17.51 3.99 54.78
N LYS A 463 18.18 2.89 55.11
CA LYS A 463 17.59 1.75 55.83
C LYS A 463 18.57 1.27 56.90
N SER A 464 18.14 1.22 58.16
CA SER A 464 18.95 0.75 59.29
C SER A 464 18.48 -0.60 59.86
N ASN A 465 17.24 -1.01 59.55
CA ASN A 465 16.58 -2.14 60.20
C ASN A 465 16.53 -3.42 59.34
N LEU A 466 17.51 -3.62 58.44
CA LEU A 466 17.63 -4.87 57.71
C LEU A 466 17.89 -6.06 58.66
N SER A 467 17.47 -7.26 58.28
CA SER A 467 17.70 -8.49 59.06
C SER A 467 19.20 -8.79 59.25
N VAL A 468 19.56 -9.70 60.17
CA VAL A 468 20.95 -10.20 60.26
C VAL A 468 21.19 -11.27 59.19
N GLY A 469 22.28 -11.12 58.43
CA GLY A 469 22.72 -12.05 57.39
C GLY A 469 23.17 -11.34 56.10
N THR A 470 23.51 -12.12 55.07
CA THR A 470 23.84 -11.60 53.74
C THR A 470 22.58 -11.43 52.90
N HIS A 471 22.21 -10.19 52.62
CA HIS A 471 21.11 -9.82 51.73
C HIS A 471 21.57 -9.77 50.27
N ILE A 472 20.70 -10.18 49.35
CA ILE A 472 20.76 -9.82 47.94
C ILE A 472 19.73 -8.71 47.73
N ILE A 473 20.22 -7.51 47.48
CA ILE A 473 19.43 -6.32 47.16
C ILE A 473 19.22 -6.28 45.65
N PHE A 474 17.98 -6.19 45.22
CA PHE A 474 17.58 -6.00 43.84
C PHE A 474 17.10 -4.57 43.59
N PHE A 475 17.43 -4.02 42.43
CA PHE A 475 17.00 -2.69 41.98
C PHE A 475 16.54 -2.73 40.53
N ARG A 476 15.43 -2.05 40.23
CA ARG A 476 14.91 -1.87 38.87
C ARG A 476 14.14 -0.54 38.74
N VAL A 477 13.98 -0.08 37.50
CA VAL A 477 13.27 1.16 37.16
C VAL A 477 12.11 0.89 36.19
N GLN A 478 11.13 1.80 36.12
CA GLN A 478 9.95 1.71 35.25
C GLN A 478 9.86 2.94 34.33
N ASP A 479 9.55 2.73 33.06
CA ASP A 479 9.34 3.78 32.05
C ASP A 479 7.90 4.33 32.06
N ASN A 480 7.68 5.42 31.29
CA ASN A 480 6.36 6.05 31.13
C ASN A 480 5.34 5.23 30.29
N ALA A 481 5.71 4.10 29.70
CA ALA A 481 4.78 3.14 29.10
C ALA A 481 4.41 1.99 30.07
N GLY A 482 5.10 1.91 31.20
CA GLY A 482 4.88 0.94 32.27
C GLY A 482 5.80 -0.29 32.22
N ALA A 483 6.74 -0.40 31.29
CA ALA A 483 7.67 -1.54 31.29
C ALA A 483 8.80 -1.34 32.32
N TRP A 484 9.33 -2.45 32.83
CA TRP A 484 10.37 -2.46 33.87
C TRP A 484 11.71 -2.90 33.28
N SER A 485 12.78 -2.29 33.79
CA SER A 485 14.14 -2.76 33.54
C SER A 485 14.31 -4.20 34.04
N ASP A 486 15.28 -4.91 33.45
CA ASP A 486 15.80 -6.11 34.09
C ASP A 486 16.47 -5.74 35.43
N PRO A 487 16.38 -6.59 36.47
CA PRO A 487 16.81 -6.23 37.81
C PRO A 487 18.33 -6.35 37.98
N LEU A 488 18.96 -5.27 38.43
CA LEU A 488 20.33 -5.31 38.96
C LEU A 488 20.33 -5.90 40.37
N SER A 489 21.43 -6.57 40.76
CA SER A 489 21.63 -7.06 42.12
C SER A 489 22.96 -6.64 42.74
N ARG A 490 22.98 -6.50 44.07
CA ARG A 490 24.17 -6.27 44.91
C ARG A 490 24.01 -6.98 46.25
N ASN A 491 25.12 -7.45 46.82
CA ASN A 491 25.11 -8.04 48.15
C ASN A 491 25.28 -6.96 49.23
N VAL A 492 24.65 -7.15 50.38
CA VAL A 492 24.85 -6.37 51.61
C VAL A 492 24.95 -7.34 52.79
N ILE A 493 25.94 -7.20 53.65
CA ILE A 493 26.13 -8.07 54.83
C ILE A 493 25.74 -7.32 56.10
N ILE A 494 24.82 -7.88 56.87
CA ILE A 494 24.42 -7.38 58.18
C ILE A 494 24.90 -8.36 59.25
N SER A 495 25.94 -7.99 60.00
CA SER A 495 26.42 -8.75 61.15
C SER A 495 25.57 -8.46 62.40
N ALA A 496 25.43 -9.45 63.29
CA ALA A 496 24.92 -9.19 64.62
C ALA A 496 25.88 -8.25 65.38
N ASP A 497 25.32 -7.37 66.22
CA ASP A 497 26.14 -6.60 67.18
C ASP A 497 26.67 -7.55 68.27
N SER A 498 27.96 -7.46 68.58
CA SER A 498 28.71 -8.44 69.38
C SER A 498 29.43 -7.82 70.58
N SER A 499 28.87 -6.75 71.15
CA SER A 499 29.27 -6.21 72.45
C SER A 499 28.93 -7.20 73.60
N THR A 500 29.77 -8.21 73.79
CA THR A 500 29.67 -9.16 74.90
C THR A 500 30.12 -8.51 76.21
N ASN A 501 29.17 -8.31 77.13
CA ASN A 501 29.41 -7.84 78.49
C ASN A 501 30.39 -8.76 79.24
N LYS A 502 31.32 -8.20 80.02
CA LYS A 502 32.20 -8.99 80.90
C LYS A 502 31.58 -9.11 82.30
N PRO A 503 31.69 -10.27 82.97
CA PRO A 503 31.20 -10.39 84.33
C PRO A 503 31.97 -9.48 85.32
N PRO A 504 31.30 -9.01 86.39
CA PRO A 504 31.92 -8.21 87.45
C PRO A 504 32.91 -9.05 88.27
N ILE A 505 33.71 -8.40 89.11
CA ILE A 505 34.67 -9.05 90.02
C ILE A 505 34.24 -8.78 91.47
N ALA A 506 33.84 -9.84 92.17
CA ALA A 506 33.56 -9.80 93.61
C ALA A 506 34.86 -9.78 94.44
N HIS A 507 34.86 -9.06 95.56
CA HIS A 507 35.94 -9.03 96.55
C HIS A 507 35.39 -8.85 97.97
N ILE A 508 35.69 -9.80 98.87
CA ILE A 508 35.36 -9.74 100.31
C ILE A 508 36.55 -9.22 101.13
N SER A 509 36.27 -8.40 102.12
CA SER A 509 37.15 -8.13 103.25
C SER A 509 36.40 -8.32 104.57
N SER A 510 37.01 -9.05 105.52
CA SER A 510 36.49 -9.29 106.87
C SER A 510 37.61 -9.76 107.81
N GLN A 511 37.31 -9.95 109.09
CA GLN A 511 38.19 -10.62 110.05
C GLN A 511 38.07 -12.14 109.90
N SER A 512 39.20 -12.85 109.84
CA SER A 512 39.25 -14.30 109.63
C SER A 512 39.01 -15.14 110.89
N ILE A 513 38.98 -14.52 112.08
CA ILE A 513 38.71 -15.18 113.36
C ILE A 513 37.83 -14.25 114.22
N GLY A 514 36.86 -14.80 114.95
CA GLY A 514 36.06 -14.04 115.92
C GLY A 514 35.44 -14.91 117.03
N PRO A 515 34.94 -14.32 118.14
CA PRO A 515 34.30 -15.07 119.20
C PRO A 515 32.86 -15.47 118.86
N VAL A 516 32.38 -16.58 119.42
CA VAL A 516 30.95 -16.95 119.44
C VAL A 516 30.10 -15.80 120.02
N ASN A 517 28.91 -15.58 119.47
CA ASN A 517 27.96 -14.53 119.84
C ASN A 517 28.48 -13.08 119.68
N THR A 518 29.57 -12.87 118.93
CA THR A 518 30.09 -11.53 118.60
C THR A 518 29.72 -11.13 117.17
N LEU A 519 29.39 -9.85 116.97
CA LEU A 519 29.06 -9.27 115.68
C LEU A 519 30.33 -9.00 114.86
N LEU A 520 30.47 -9.65 113.70
CA LEU A 520 31.57 -9.46 112.74
C LEU A 520 31.08 -8.69 111.51
N SER A 521 31.91 -7.78 111.00
CA SER A 521 31.58 -6.95 109.83
C SER A 521 32.27 -7.46 108.57
N PHE A 522 31.48 -7.68 107.52
CA PHE A 522 31.93 -8.09 106.19
C PHE A 522 31.72 -6.93 105.22
N ASN A 523 32.69 -6.68 104.35
CA ASN A 523 32.69 -5.58 103.40
C ASN A 523 33.00 -6.06 101.98
N GLY A 524 32.12 -5.72 101.03
CA GLY A 524 32.22 -6.02 99.61
C GLY A 524 32.60 -4.81 98.75
N SER A 525 32.86 -3.63 99.35
CA SER A 525 33.05 -2.35 98.64
C SER A 525 34.21 -2.30 97.64
N SER A 526 35.09 -3.29 97.65
CA SER A 526 36.20 -3.43 96.69
C SER A 526 35.81 -4.19 95.42
N SER A 527 34.59 -4.72 95.34
CA SER A 527 34.06 -5.37 94.13
C SER A 527 33.78 -4.34 93.05
N TYR A 528 34.11 -4.64 91.79
CA TYR A 528 33.99 -3.70 90.67
C TYR A 528 33.59 -4.39 89.36
N ASP A 529 33.25 -3.57 88.37
CA ASP A 529 32.96 -3.95 86.99
C ASP A 529 33.84 -3.07 86.07
N ILE A 530 34.15 -3.54 84.86
CA ILE A 530 35.11 -2.92 83.93
C ILE A 530 34.45 -2.36 82.66
N ASP A 531 33.24 -2.82 82.30
CA ASP A 531 32.41 -2.27 81.22
C ASP A 531 30.98 -1.91 81.66
N GLY A 532 30.58 -2.27 82.89
CA GLY A 532 29.33 -1.85 83.52
C GLY A 532 29.48 -1.31 84.95
N THR A 533 28.47 -1.61 85.78
CA THR A 533 28.32 -1.19 87.18
C THR A 533 27.62 -2.29 87.98
N ILE A 534 28.07 -2.53 89.23
CA ILE A 534 27.43 -3.51 90.13
C ILE A 534 26.14 -2.92 90.71
N ILE A 535 25.02 -3.65 90.55
CA ILE A 535 23.69 -3.25 91.00
C ILE A 535 23.20 -3.98 92.26
N THR A 536 23.77 -5.15 92.59
CA THR A 536 23.41 -5.89 93.82
C THR A 536 24.62 -6.56 94.47
N TYR A 537 24.54 -6.67 95.80
CA TYR A 537 25.48 -7.38 96.67
C TYR A 537 24.65 -8.25 97.62
N SER A 538 24.80 -9.57 97.54
CA SER A 538 24.12 -10.53 98.41
C SER A 538 25.11 -11.49 99.05
N TRP A 539 24.87 -11.83 100.31
CA TRP A 539 25.78 -12.58 101.18
C TRP A 539 25.12 -13.86 101.67
N ASP A 540 25.88 -14.95 101.67
CA ASP A 540 25.62 -16.18 102.42
C ASP A 540 26.71 -16.29 103.49
N PHE A 541 26.35 -16.45 104.76
CA PHE A 541 27.30 -16.51 105.86
C PHE A 541 27.80 -17.93 106.18
N GLY A 542 27.28 -18.95 105.49
CA GLY A 542 27.66 -20.35 105.68
C GLY A 542 27.01 -21.03 106.89
N ASP A 543 26.07 -20.38 107.56
CA ASP A 543 25.30 -20.88 108.72
C ASP A 543 23.78 -20.85 108.45
N GLU A 544 23.39 -21.00 107.18
CA GLU A 544 22.01 -20.87 106.65
C GLU A 544 21.42 -19.45 106.70
N GLN A 545 22.18 -18.45 107.19
CA GLN A 545 21.77 -17.05 107.23
C GLN A 545 22.37 -16.24 106.08
N THR A 546 21.66 -15.20 105.64
CA THR A 546 22.01 -14.38 104.47
C THR A 546 21.89 -12.88 104.76
N GLY A 547 22.59 -12.06 103.95
CA GLY A 547 22.59 -10.60 104.05
C GLY A 547 22.54 -9.92 102.68
N ASN A 548 22.26 -8.62 102.63
CA ASN A 548 22.26 -7.83 101.40
C ASN A 548 22.83 -6.42 101.65
N GLY A 549 23.53 -5.88 100.66
CA GLY A 549 24.18 -4.56 100.74
C GLY A 549 25.72 -4.64 100.66
N ILE A 550 26.35 -3.49 100.42
CA ILE A 550 27.81 -3.38 100.18
C ILE A 550 28.63 -3.80 101.41
N SER A 551 28.16 -3.43 102.61
CA SER A 551 28.74 -3.85 103.89
C SER A 551 27.62 -4.40 104.77
N VAL A 552 27.88 -5.51 105.45
CA VAL A 552 26.91 -6.23 106.30
C VAL A 552 27.59 -6.70 107.59
N SER A 553 26.80 -7.03 108.61
CA SER A 553 27.31 -7.50 109.90
C SER A 553 26.54 -8.73 110.38
N HIS A 554 27.25 -9.77 110.81
CA HIS A 554 26.67 -11.07 111.17
C HIS A 554 27.20 -11.60 112.51
N THR A 555 26.40 -12.41 113.20
CA THR A 555 26.73 -12.99 114.52
C THR A 555 26.53 -14.50 114.51
N TYR A 556 27.63 -15.25 114.64
CA TYR A 556 27.60 -16.70 114.72
C TYR A 556 27.35 -17.19 116.15
N THR A 557 26.32 -18.02 116.34
CA THR A 557 25.87 -18.50 117.66
C THR A 557 26.54 -19.80 118.12
N ARG A 558 27.40 -20.38 117.29
CA ARG A 558 28.15 -21.62 117.55
C ARG A 558 29.59 -21.46 117.05
N GLU A 559 30.50 -22.23 117.65
CA GLU A 559 31.87 -22.34 117.15
C GLU A 559 31.94 -23.24 115.90
N GLY A 560 32.90 -22.96 115.02
CA GLY A 560 33.03 -23.62 113.73
C GLY A 560 33.81 -22.81 112.71
N ASN A 561 34.13 -23.43 111.57
CA ASN A 561 34.72 -22.74 110.41
C ASN A 561 33.63 -22.50 109.36
N TYR A 562 33.25 -21.24 109.18
CA TYR A 562 32.23 -20.83 108.23
C TYR A 562 32.88 -20.28 106.95
N THR A 563 32.24 -20.51 105.80
CA THR A 563 32.68 -19.95 104.52
C THR A 563 31.63 -18.95 104.06
N VAL A 564 31.95 -17.67 104.17
CA VAL A 564 31.10 -16.58 103.72
C VAL A 564 31.27 -16.39 102.23
N ILE A 565 30.17 -16.27 101.49
CA ILE A 565 30.16 -16.05 100.05
C ILE A 565 29.46 -14.73 99.77
N LEU A 566 30.16 -13.84 99.06
CA LEU A 566 29.58 -12.63 98.47
C LEU A 566 29.27 -12.94 97.01
N ARG A 567 28.07 -12.62 96.57
CA ARG A 567 27.66 -12.58 95.17
C ARG A 567 27.37 -11.16 94.74
N VAL A 568 27.89 -10.77 93.59
CA VAL A 568 27.61 -9.46 92.97
C VAL A 568 26.96 -9.65 91.59
N THR A 569 26.12 -8.71 91.19
CA THR A 569 25.47 -8.69 89.86
C THR A 569 25.74 -7.37 89.15
N ASP A 570 26.12 -7.41 87.88
CA ASP A 570 26.26 -6.20 87.03
C ASP A 570 24.90 -5.69 86.49
N ASN A 571 24.88 -4.50 85.91
CA ASN A 571 23.70 -3.90 85.28
C ASN A 571 23.26 -4.58 83.97
N ASN A 572 23.92 -5.66 83.54
CA ASN A 572 23.60 -6.49 82.38
C ASN A 572 23.10 -7.90 82.79
N GLY A 573 23.12 -8.24 84.09
CA GLY A 573 22.65 -9.49 84.68
C GLY A 573 23.73 -10.57 84.93
N SER A 574 25.01 -10.33 84.63
CA SER A 574 26.06 -11.33 84.93
C SER A 574 26.39 -11.33 86.42
N GLN A 575 26.76 -12.51 86.95
CA GLN A 575 27.01 -12.70 88.37
C GLN A 575 28.33 -13.42 88.62
N THR A 576 29.09 -12.95 89.60
CA THR A 576 30.29 -13.63 90.13
C THR A 576 30.26 -13.67 91.65
N THR A 577 31.14 -14.50 92.22
CA THR A 577 31.23 -14.74 93.66
C THR A 577 32.67 -14.73 94.13
N ASP A 578 32.90 -14.22 95.34
CA ASP A 578 34.12 -14.42 96.12
C ASP A 578 33.76 -15.16 97.42
N SER A 579 34.74 -15.80 98.07
CA SER A 579 34.51 -16.61 99.27
C SER A 579 35.61 -16.44 100.32
N PHE A 580 35.22 -16.13 101.55
CA PHE A 580 36.11 -15.83 102.66
C PHE A 580 35.81 -16.74 103.86
N LYS A 581 36.85 -17.31 104.49
CA LYS A 581 36.69 -18.20 105.63
C LYS A 581 36.86 -17.46 106.96
N VAL A 582 35.93 -17.71 107.88
CA VAL A 582 35.95 -17.17 109.24
C VAL A 582 35.88 -18.31 110.25
N ALA A 583 36.82 -18.34 111.18
CA ALA A 583 36.83 -19.29 112.30
C ALA A 583 36.19 -18.64 113.53
N ILE A 584 35.16 -19.28 114.07
CA ILE A 584 34.42 -18.82 115.25
C ILE A 584 34.78 -19.72 116.43
N THR A 585 35.22 -19.14 117.54
CA THR A 585 35.74 -19.86 118.71
C THR A 585 35.10 -19.40 120.03
N ILE A 586 35.00 -20.29 121.01
CA ILE A 586 34.65 -19.91 122.38
C ILE A 586 35.85 -19.22 123.04
N SER A 587 35.64 -18.05 123.65
CA SER A 587 36.70 -17.21 124.22
C SER A 587 37.15 -17.67 125.63
N GLY A 588 37.85 -18.81 125.70
CA GLY A 588 38.50 -19.38 126.90
C GLY A 588 37.55 -20.11 127.87
N GLU A 589 37.89 -21.25 128.51
CA GLU A 589 39.07 -22.15 128.46
C GLU A 589 38.57 -23.61 128.82
N SER A 590 39.35 -24.71 128.92
CA SER A 590 40.79 -24.84 129.20
C SER A 590 41.54 -26.04 128.58
N HIS A 591 42.86 -26.02 128.75
CA HIS A 591 43.84 -27.12 128.55
C HIS A 591 43.44 -28.51 129.09
N GLY A 592 44.00 -29.57 128.46
CA GLY A 592 44.04 -30.95 128.97
C GLY A 592 44.91 -31.92 128.13
N HIS A 593 46.16 -32.16 128.55
CA HIS A 593 47.17 -33.02 127.88
C HIS A 593 46.84 -34.53 127.91
N ASN A 594 47.36 -35.31 126.94
CA ASN A 594 48.41 -36.34 127.18
C ASN A 594 48.85 -37.10 125.90
N GLY A 595 50.17 -37.33 125.74
CA GLY A 595 50.80 -38.13 124.67
C GLY A 595 51.02 -37.36 123.36
N ASP A 596 52.22 -36.94 122.94
CA ASP A 596 53.61 -37.28 123.30
C ASP A 596 54.02 -38.76 123.04
N GLY A 597 55.08 -39.04 122.26
CA GLY A 597 55.94 -38.12 121.48
C GLY A 597 57.02 -38.82 120.63
N ASP A 598 57.84 -38.00 119.95
CA ASP A 598 59.23 -38.23 119.46
C ASP A 598 59.55 -39.36 118.44
N GLU A 599 60.50 -39.22 117.48
CA GLU A 599 61.18 -38.02 116.91
C GLU A 599 61.78 -38.31 115.50
N GLY A 600 61.87 -37.29 114.63
CA GLY A 600 62.80 -37.19 113.47
C GLY A 600 62.61 -38.10 112.22
N SER A 601 63.20 -37.81 111.05
CA SER A 601 63.71 -36.54 110.48
C SER A 601 63.99 -36.64 108.95
N ASN A 602 63.76 -35.55 108.19
CA ASN A 602 64.34 -35.13 106.87
C ASN A 602 64.15 -36.05 105.60
N TRP A 603 63.63 -35.61 104.43
CA TRP A 603 64.12 -34.64 103.39
C TRP A 603 65.26 -35.25 102.52
N PHE A 604 65.29 -35.33 101.17
CA PHE A 604 64.70 -34.63 99.99
C PHE A 604 64.43 -35.61 98.79
N GLY A 605 63.83 -35.19 97.64
CA GLY A 605 64.23 -35.74 96.32
C GLY A 605 63.24 -35.86 95.11
N ASN A 606 63.05 -34.77 94.35
CA ASN A 606 62.57 -34.60 92.95
C ASN A 606 62.59 -35.76 91.87
N ILE A 607 61.48 -35.91 91.10
CA ILE A 607 61.22 -36.10 89.60
C ILE A 607 62.22 -36.84 88.64
N PRO A 608 61.91 -37.26 87.36
CA PRO A 608 60.70 -37.08 86.49
C PRO A 608 60.21 -38.30 85.59
N LEU A 609 59.14 -38.06 84.77
CA LEU A 609 58.88 -38.53 83.37
C LEU A 609 58.22 -39.91 83.03
N ILE A 610 57.65 -39.98 81.79
CA ILE A 610 57.37 -41.15 80.89
C ILE A 610 56.08 -42.03 81.14
N VAL A 611 55.30 -42.57 80.15
CA VAL A 611 55.05 -42.23 78.70
C VAL A 611 53.91 -43.09 78.01
N ILE A 612 53.36 -42.62 76.86
CA ILE A 612 52.67 -43.32 75.70
C ILE A 612 51.24 -43.97 75.85
N ALA A 613 50.50 -43.97 74.72
CA ALA A 613 49.15 -44.54 74.45
C ALA A 613 49.17 -46.01 73.93
N PRO A 614 48.08 -46.58 73.33
CA PRO A 614 48.04 -46.64 71.84
C PRO A 614 46.66 -46.82 71.11
N VAL A 615 46.62 -46.50 69.79
CA VAL A 615 46.01 -47.27 68.64
C VAL A 615 44.46 -47.49 68.50
N LEU A 616 43.81 -47.60 67.31
CA LEU A 616 44.01 -47.11 65.91
C LEU A 616 42.81 -47.53 64.97
N GLY A 617 42.53 -46.81 63.87
CA GLY A 617 41.75 -47.27 62.68
C GLY A 617 41.19 -46.09 61.81
N VAL A 618 41.28 -45.93 60.47
CA VAL A 618 41.83 -46.64 59.27
C VAL A 618 40.83 -47.46 58.38
N VAL A 619 41.05 -47.43 57.04
CA VAL A 619 40.39 -48.15 55.89
C VAL A 619 39.19 -47.45 55.19
N ILE A 620 38.91 -47.51 53.85
CA ILE A 620 39.72 -47.35 52.59
C ILE A 620 38.80 -47.30 51.32
N PHE A 621 39.30 -46.77 50.18
CA PHE A 621 38.86 -46.94 48.75
C PHE A 621 37.48 -46.47 48.18
N MET A 622 37.54 -45.50 47.24
CA MET A 622 37.48 -45.64 45.75
C MET A 622 36.26 -46.25 45.00
N VAL A 623 36.05 -45.72 43.76
CA VAL A 623 35.44 -46.31 42.52
C VAL A 623 34.11 -45.69 42.01
N VAL A 624 34.07 -45.47 40.69
CA VAL A 624 32.95 -45.06 39.83
C VAL A 624 32.63 -46.22 38.87
N ILE A 625 31.34 -46.53 38.57
CA ILE A 625 30.75 -47.47 37.55
C ILE A 625 29.47 -48.11 38.19
N VAL A 626 28.31 -48.32 37.54
CA VAL A 626 27.77 -47.99 36.20
C VAL A 626 26.22 -48.12 36.17
N VAL A 627 25.58 -47.43 35.20
CA VAL A 627 24.26 -47.68 34.55
C VAL A 627 23.21 -48.57 35.27
N PHE A 628 21.97 -48.04 35.39
CA PHE A 628 20.83 -48.78 34.82
C PHE A 628 19.94 -47.89 33.92
N PHE A 629 19.29 -48.54 32.96
CA PHE A 629 18.57 -47.92 31.84
C PHE A 629 17.11 -47.52 32.18
N PHE A 630 16.51 -46.73 31.29
CA PHE A 630 15.12 -46.82 30.78
C PHE A 630 14.19 -47.89 31.41
N ARG A 631 12.87 -47.67 31.52
CA ARG A 631 12.00 -47.36 30.37
C ARG A 631 10.53 -47.11 30.79
N MET A 632 9.76 -46.51 29.87
CA MET A 632 8.28 -46.49 29.81
C MET A 632 7.55 -45.60 30.84
N LYS A 633 6.38 -45.02 30.51
CA LYS A 633 5.57 -45.13 29.29
C LYS A 633 4.83 -43.83 28.96
N ARG A 634 4.78 -43.54 27.65
CA ARG A 634 3.74 -42.79 26.91
C ARG A 634 2.46 -42.46 27.68
N SER A 635 2.07 -41.19 27.67
CA SER A 635 1.18 -40.70 26.60
C SER A 635 1.88 -39.57 25.87
#